data_AF-A0A9E3WTI0-F1
#
_entry.id   AF-A0A9E3WTI0-F1
#
_cell.length_a   1.000
_cell.length_b   1.000
_cell.length_c   1.000
_cell.angle_alpha   90.00
_cell.angle_beta   90.00
_cell.angle_gamma   90.00
#
_symmetry.space_group_name_H-M   'P 1'
#
loop_
_entity.id
_entity.type
_entity.pdbx_description
1 polymer ?
#
loop_
_entity_poly.entity_id
_entity_poly.type
_entity_poly.pdbx_seq_one_letter_code
_entity_poly.pdbx_strand_id
1 'polypeptide(L)'
;MVQVPDGANALRLAGSDGVEIANSDRLVDLRRPFTVELWTKLTPGSTRHWLAGNLVFLPPSPGDTEVVPAGWQWWLEETATGRWRISLTTRIGFFVDVNFDPARWHHLAVCGDGEQLYLFLDGELVGRKPAELLLGGWTESPLNLHLSAHARMLPQQRGGLNGDVRWARLSSTDRYTTNFVPETELASDAETLALFDFERIEGPTVVDRSGNARDGKLTGSLRVVAAGYPPAMDATASKPDTTDVATAAPTPANPATMPNDPAGASPLTPKSPPARAEVPNSDDLREATRKAREVFAAEIEAAKTIVQKAALAQKLVATARDSGDDSVARYALLELAREYEVQAGRLPQVFAIVDEVAAGFEVEPLAAKVESLKELSAPNAKVPIAPPVLAKAAMALTEQAVIQGQFDLASETARLAYAAANRGKDNALKTLARVRRDELNALKRNWELAQAAREKLDTAPDDPQWNLTWGKFLALQQREWAAAAPFLVKSGDEVWRPIGDAETASPQQAAEQRKLGDMLWEAAQDAAKRERDSLLIRARHWYTQAQPQLGGLELAALDKRIEELDAQLPLDWASAASSGEVIGGILPPGPMPAARYIGLLGRISVDGADAAAQMRYRNGFVIGDAKIRDLLAGFGKPAGRLQLEFHGMLHVPENMTVLVRHQGGSDQGGLHSLYLNGRKLGDVGGENLTKNEIYRLELEPGEYAIRWVLTGGDLGSSSVLFANSQTAEPLVLYHTPVMLAAMRRLPTRFAVDMT
;
A
#
# COMPACT_ATOMS: atom_id res chain seq x y z
N MET A 1 -5.51 36.42 -16.07
CA MET A 1 -4.93 35.40 -15.19
C MET A 1 -3.57 35.90 -14.74
N VAL A 2 -3.46 36.30 -13.47
CA VAL A 2 -2.20 36.78 -12.89
C VAL A 2 -1.35 35.55 -12.56
N GLN A 3 -0.04 35.60 -12.80
CA GLN A 3 0.85 34.45 -12.63
C GLN A 3 2.09 34.85 -11.85
N VAL A 4 2.60 33.92 -11.05
CA VAL A 4 3.91 34.03 -10.42
C VAL A 4 4.99 34.03 -11.54
N PRO A 5 5.96 34.94 -11.53
CA PRO A 5 7.04 34.96 -12.52
C PRO A 5 7.85 33.66 -12.52
N ASP A 6 8.19 33.14 -13.71
CA ASP A 6 9.16 32.06 -13.85
C ASP A 6 10.54 32.52 -13.31
N GLY A 7 11.19 31.70 -12.48
CA GLY A 7 12.46 32.04 -11.81
C GLY A 7 12.36 32.37 -10.32
N ALA A 8 11.16 32.63 -9.78
CA ALA A 8 10.96 32.97 -8.37
C ALA A 8 11.33 31.81 -7.42
N ASN A 9 11.92 32.08 -6.25
CA ASN A 9 12.21 31.03 -5.29
C ASN A 9 10.91 30.49 -4.67
N ALA A 10 10.87 29.21 -4.34
CA ALA A 10 9.75 28.60 -3.64
C ALA A 10 10.20 27.50 -2.69
N LEU A 11 9.35 27.17 -1.72
CA LEU A 11 9.55 26.01 -0.85
C LEU A 11 9.05 24.75 -1.57
N ARG A 12 9.97 23.82 -1.87
CA ARG A 12 9.60 22.52 -2.41
C ARG A 12 9.27 21.54 -1.30
N LEU A 13 8.10 20.93 -1.40
CA LEU A 13 7.57 19.92 -0.49
C LEU A 13 7.47 18.57 -1.22
N ALA A 14 7.90 17.49 -0.57
CA ALA A 14 7.88 16.13 -1.11
C ALA A 14 7.01 15.18 -0.25
N GLY A 15 5.71 15.47 -0.15
CA GLY A 15 4.68 14.53 0.33
C GLY A 15 4.68 14.18 1.83
N SER A 16 5.85 14.06 2.46
CA SER A 16 6.00 13.92 3.92
C SER A 16 6.43 15.20 4.60
N ASP A 17 6.78 16.22 3.82
CA ASP A 17 7.27 17.50 4.32
C ASP A 17 6.10 18.43 4.70
N GLY A 18 6.35 19.35 5.62
CA GLY A 18 5.37 20.36 6.03
C GLY A 18 5.92 21.49 6.89
N VAL A 19 5.09 22.48 7.13
CA VAL A 19 5.40 23.66 7.96
C VAL A 19 4.44 23.71 9.12
N GLU A 20 4.92 23.55 10.36
CA GLU A 20 4.13 23.73 11.57
C GLU A 20 4.12 25.20 11.96
N ILE A 21 2.94 25.83 12.01
CA ILE A 21 2.80 27.25 12.36
C ILE A 21 2.76 27.38 13.88
N ALA A 22 3.73 28.05 14.49
CA ALA A 22 3.79 28.14 15.95
C ALA A 22 2.58 28.90 16.55
N ASN A 23 2.18 28.49 17.76
CA ASN A 23 1.12 29.12 18.57
C ASN A 23 -0.26 29.16 17.87
N SER A 24 -0.52 28.27 16.91
CA SER A 24 -1.71 28.35 16.04
C SER A 24 -2.78 27.31 16.36
N ASP A 25 -2.66 26.62 17.49
CA ASP A 25 -3.75 25.80 18.00
C ASP A 25 -5.01 26.65 18.18
N ARG A 26 -6.14 26.16 17.64
CA ARG A 26 -7.45 26.85 17.66
C ARG A 26 -7.46 28.25 17.03
N LEU A 27 -6.43 28.62 16.27
CA LEU A 27 -6.28 29.96 15.69
C LEU A 27 -7.32 30.26 14.61
N VAL A 28 -7.65 29.25 13.79
CA VAL A 28 -8.67 29.33 12.74
C VAL A 28 -9.88 28.51 13.18
N ASP A 29 -10.90 29.21 13.70
CA ASP A 29 -12.22 28.66 14.01
C ASP A 29 -13.12 28.79 12.78
N LEU A 30 -13.49 27.67 12.17
CA LEU A 30 -14.29 27.65 10.94
C LEU A 30 -15.72 28.19 11.13
N ARG A 31 -16.19 28.38 12.37
CA ARG A 31 -17.50 28.97 12.70
C ARG A 31 -17.48 30.50 12.70
N ARG A 32 -16.28 31.11 12.60
CA ARG A 32 -16.08 32.56 12.57
C ARG A 32 -15.59 32.98 11.19
N PRO A 33 -15.57 34.28 10.88
CA PRO A 33 -14.89 34.78 9.70
C PRO A 33 -13.43 34.31 9.64
N PHE A 34 -12.99 33.80 8.50
CA PHE A 34 -11.59 33.42 8.27
C PHE A 34 -11.24 33.39 6.78
N THR A 35 -9.93 33.47 6.50
CA THR A 35 -9.35 33.15 5.19
C THR A 35 -8.05 32.38 5.37
N VAL A 36 -7.88 31.29 4.62
CA VAL A 36 -6.60 30.60 4.44
C VAL A 36 -6.32 30.51 2.95
N GLU A 37 -5.21 31.08 2.51
CA GLU A 37 -4.85 31.15 1.10
C GLU A 37 -3.37 30.87 0.86
N LEU A 38 -3.05 30.35 -0.32
CA LEU A 38 -1.67 30.13 -0.74
C LEU A 38 -1.50 30.14 -2.26
N TRP A 39 -0.25 30.33 -2.69
CA TRP A 39 0.20 30.06 -4.06
C TRP A 39 0.94 28.73 -4.11
N THR A 40 0.51 27.83 -5.01
CA THR A 40 1.14 26.52 -5.20
C THR A 40 1.28 26.16 -6.67
N LYS A 41 2.33 25.39 -6.99
CA LYS A 41 2.51 24.68 -8.26
C LYS A 41 2.83 23.23 -7.94
N LEU A 42 2.09 22.28 -8.53
CA LEU A 42 2.22 20.87 -8.16
C LEU A 42 3.31 20.18 -8.98
N THR A 43 3.79 19.04 -8.47
CA THR A 43 4.62 18.15 -9.27
C THR A 43 3.74 17.39 -10.26
N PRO A 44 4.02 17.39 -11.57
CA PRO A 44 3.25 16.58 -12.52
C PRO A 44 3.27 15.09 -12.12
N GLY A 45 2.10 14.44 -12.15
CA GLY A 45 1.94 13.02 -11.84
C GLY A 45 1.68 12.69 -10.37
N SER A 46 1.70 13.66 -9.45
CA SER A 46 1.16 13.48 -8.10
C SER A 46 -0.33 13.77 -8.07
N THR A 47 -1.10 12.98 -7.32
CA THR A 47 -2.56 12.95 -7.44
C THR A 47 -3.30 13.39 -6.18
N ARG A 48 -2.66 13.52 -5.01
CA ARG A 48 -3.29 13.98 -3.77
C ARG A 48 -2.33 14.83 -2.93
N HIS A 49 -2.82 15.97 -2.46
CA HIS A 49 -2.02 17.02 -1.83
C HIS A 49 -2.76 17.62 -0.66
N TRP A 50 -2.13 17.67 0.50
CA TRP A 50 -2.65 18.44 1.62
C TRP A 50 -2.09 19.84 1.60
N LEU A 51 -2.98 20.82 1.70
CA LEU A 51 -2.62 22.22 1.59
C LEU A 51 -2.39 22.80 2.98
N ALA A 52 -3.42 22.76 3.84
CA ALA A 52 -3.34 23.27 5.21
C ALA A 52 -4.32 22.56 6.15
N GLY A 53 -4.03 22.58 7.45
CA GLY A 53 -4.97 22.16 8.48
C GLY A 53 -4.30 21.52 9.68
N ASN A 54 -5.11 21.02 10.60
CA ASN A 54 -4.67 20.37 11.84
C ASN A 54 -5.59 19.22 12.26
N LEU A 55 -6.31 18.63 11.29
CA LEU A 55 -7.18 17.49 11.53
C LEU A 55 -6.41 16.36 12.22
N VAL A 56 -6.94 15.90 13.35
CA VAL A 56 -6.40 14.82 14.17
C VAL A 56 -7.54 13.96 14.70
N PHE A 57 -7.26 12.68 14.90
CA PHE A 57 -8.20 11.76 15.52
C PHE A 57 -7.82 11.59 16.98
N LEU A 58 -8.61 12.16 17.89
CA LEU A 58 -8.34 12.08 19.32
C LEU A 58 -8.81 10.72 19.86
N PRO A 59 -8.06 10.10 20.79
CA PRO A 59 -8.54 8.90 21.46
C PRO A 59 -9.85 9.21 22.22
N PRO A 60 -10.78 8.23 22.32
CA PRO A 60 -12.03 8.45 23.03
C PRO A 60 -11.76 8.79 24.50
N SER A 61 -12.59 9.68 25.06
CA SER A 61 -12.62 9.93 26.51
C SER A 61 -13.06 8.66 27.26
N PRO A 62 -12.67 8.46 28.54
CA PRO A 62 -13.14 7.33 29.33
C PRO A 62 -14.67 7.29 29.40
N GLY A 63 -15.29 6.32 28.73
CA GLY A 63 -16.76 6.17 28.64
C GLY A 63 -17.30 6.29 27.22
N ASP A 64 -16.54 6.89 26.31
CA ASP A 64 -16.88 6.97 24.89
C ASP A 64 -16.22 5.83 24.11
N THR A 65 -16.91 5.34 23.08
CA THR A 65 -16.39 4.29 22.18
C THR A 65 -15.97 4.82 20.81
N GLU A 66 -16.27 6.09 20.50
CA GLU A 66 -16.05 6.70 19.19
C GLU A 66 -14.79 7.57 19.17
N VAL A 67 -13.95 7.38 18.15
CA VAL A 67 -12.81 8.26 17.87
C VAL A 67 -13.35 9.51 17.19
N VAL A 68 -13.26 10.67 17.85
CA VAL A 68 -13.79 11.93 17.33
C VAL A 68 -12.70 12.68 16.55
N PRO A 69 -12.93 13.01 15.26
CA PRO A 69 -12.04 13.89 14.52
C PRO A 69 -12.13 15.32 15.07
N ALA A 70 -10.99 15.96 15.30
CA ALA A 70 -10.88 17.33 15.77
C ALA A 70 -10.03 18.15 14.80
N GLY A 71 -10.45 19.38 14.50
CA GLY A 71 -9.82 20.27 13.53
C GLY A 71 -10.41 20.15 12.13
N TRP A 72 -9.63 20.59 11.16
CA TRP A 72 -10.03 20.62 9.76
C TRP A 72 -8.83 20.39 8.86
N GLN A 73 -9.13 20.07 7.61
CA GLN A 73 -8.13 19.77 6.60
C GLN A 73 -8.57 20.29 5.24
N TRP A 74 -7.71 21.08 4.62
CA TRP A 74 -7.85 21.58 3.27
C TRP A 74 -6.88 20.83 2.35
N TRP A 75 -7.40 20.25 1.29
CA TRP A 75 -6.64 19.37 0.40
C TRP A 75 -7.14 19.43 -1.04
N LEU A 76 -6.30 18.92 -1.93
CA LEU A 76 -6.52 18.84 -3.36
C LEU A 76 -6.26 17.41 -3.84
N GLU A 77 -7.05 16.90 -4.79
CA GLU A 77 -6.82 15.60 -5.42
C GLU A 77 -7.24 15.58 -6.88
N GLU A 78 -6.44 14.96 -7.74
CA GLU A 78 -6.85 14.61 -9.09
C GLU A 78 -7.89 13.50 -9.02
N THR A 79 -9.09 13.79 -9.52
CA THR A 79 -10.18 12.83 -9.59
C THR A 79 -9.96 11.88 -10.76
N ALA A 80 -10.63 10.73 -10.72
CA ALA A 80 -10.60 9.77 -11.82
C ALA A 80 -11.12 10.33 -13.17
N THR A 81 -11.73 11.53 -13.20
CA THR A 81 -12.16 12.20 -14.43
C THR A 81 -11.12 13.18 -14.98
N GLY A 82 -9.92 13.27 -14.39
CA GLY A 82 -8.88 14.22 -14.76
C GLY A 82 -9.15 15.67 -14.33
N ARG A 83 -10.24 15.90 -13.57
CA ARG A 83 -10.49 17.15 -12.86
C ARG A 83 -9.80 17.13 -11.51
N TRP A 84 -9.63 18.27 -10.90
CA TRP A 84 -9.06 18.36 -9.56
C TRP A 84 -10.12 18.74 -8.54
N ARG A 85 -10.18 18.03 -7.43
CA ARG A 85 -11.07 18.28 -6.30
C ARG A 85 -10.39 19.19 -5.31
N ILE A 86 -10.90 20.40 -5.10
CA ILE A 86 -10.54 21.25 -3.95
C ILE A 86 -11.51 20.90 -2.82
N SER A 87 -11.00 20.55 -1.64
CA SER A 87 -11.84 20.14 -0.51
C SER A 87 -11.42 20.71 0.83
N LEU A 88 -12.39 21.19 1.59
CA LEU A 88 -12.31 21.42 3.03
C LEU A 88 -13.04 20.28 3.76
N THR A 89 -12.37 19.63 4.71
CA THR A 89 -12.89 18.45 5.42
C THR A 89 -12.75 18.61 6.93
N THR A 90 -13.80 18.21 7.64
CA THR A 90 -13.87 18.06 9.10
C THR A 90 -14.18 16.60 9.44
N ARG A 91 -15.28 16.32 10.15
CA ARG A 91 -15.94 15.00 10.18
C ARG A 91 -16.56 14.66 8.81
N ILE A 92 -16.94 15.68 8.06
CA ILE A 92 -17.64 15.61 6.77
C ILE A 92 -16.93 16.52 5.77
N GLY A 93 -17.21 16.37 4.47
CA GLY A 93 -16.51 17.06 3.40
C GLY A 93 -17.34 18.16 2.72
N PHE A 94 -16.67 19.24 2.33
CA PHE A 94 -17.11 20.19 1.31
C PHE A 94 -16.06 20.19 0.21
N PHE A 95 -16.48 19.92 -1.02
CA PHE A 95 -15.57 19.88 -2.14
C PHE A 95 -16.20 20.41 -3.42
N VAL A 96 -15.35 20.86 -4.33
CA VAL A 96 -15.70 21.16 -5.70
C VAL A 96 -14.62 20.62 -6.62
N ASP A 97 -15.04 19.93 -7.67
CA ASP A 97 -14.13 19.57 -8.74
C ASP A 97 -13.90 20.81 -9.61
N VAL A 98 -12.74 20.96 -10.23
CA VAL A 98 -12.34 22.11 -11.06
C VAL A 98 -11.41 21.64 -12.16
N ASN A 99 -11.21 22.44 -13.19
CA ASN A 99 -10.07 22.28 -14.08
C ASN A 99 -8.88 22.95 -13.42
N PHE A 100 -7.76 22.25 -13.33
CA PHE A 100 -6.56 22.72 -12.65
C PHE A 100 -5.36 22.12 -13.38
N ASP A 101 -4.34 22.93 -13.65
CA ASP A 101 -3.14 22.50 -14.35
C ASP A 101 -2.01 22.35 -13.32
N PRO A 102 -1.62 21.11 -12.95
CA PRO A 102 -0.60 20.91 -11.93
C PRO A 102 0.75 21.52 -12.29
N ALA A 103 1.04 21.73 -13.58
CA ALA A 103 2.31 22.29 -14.04
C ALA A 103 2.37 23.82 -13.91
N ARG A 104 1.29 24.50 -13.49
CA ARG A 104 1.21 25.96 -13.37
C ARG A 104 1.05 26.41 -11.93
N TRP A 105 1.40 27.68 -11.72
CA TRP A 105 1.13 28.36 -10.45
C TRP A 105 -0.34 28.71 -10.37
N HIS A 106 -0.96 28.26 -9.28
CA HIS A 106 -2.34 28.53 -8.94
C HIS A 106 -2.44 29.21 -7.59
N HIS A 107 -3.34 30.18 -7.50
CA HIS A 107 -3.80 30.73 -6.22
C HIS A 107 -5.00 29.92 -5.74
N LEU A 108 -4.96 29.51 -4.50
CA LEU A 108 -6.03 28.76 -3.86
C LEU A 108 -6.42 29.49 -2.58
N ALA A 109 -7.72 29.58 -2.29
CA ALA A 109 -8.21 30.10 -1.02
C ALA A 109 -9.44 29.35 -0.52
N VAL A 110 -9.50 29.18 0.80
CA VAL A 110 -10.69 28.76 1.54
C VAL A 110 -11.07 29.87 2.51
N CYS A 111 -12.33 30.32 2.42
CA CYS A 111 -12.86 31.42 3.23
C CYS A 111 -14.14 30.98 3.94
N GLY A 112 -14.50 31.66 5.02
CA GLY A 112 -15.83 31.59 5.57
C GLY A 112 -16.20 32.88 6.26
N ASP A 113 -17.46 33.30 6.17
CA ASP A 113 -18.00 34.55 6.75
C ASP A 113 -18.74 34.30 8.09
N GLY A 114 -18.74 33.05 8.56
CA GLY A 114 -19.49 32.57 9.73
C GLY A 114 -20.82 31.90 9.36
N GLU A 115 -21.39 32.17 8.19
CA GLU A 115 -22.63 31.56 7.69
C GLU A 115 -22.36 30.62 6.50
N GLN A 116 -21.42 30.99 5.64
CA GLN A 116 -21.06 30.30 4.41
C GLN A 116 -19.56 30.02 4.38
N LEU A 117 -19.20 28.94 3.69
CA LEU A 117 -17.85 28.56 3.33
C LEU A 117 -17.67 28.73 1.82
N TYR A 118 -16.51 29.20 1.40
CA TYR A 118 -16.17 29.50 0.02
C TYR A 118 -14.85 28.84 -0.38
N LEU A 119 -14.78 28.31 -1.60
CA LEU A 119 -13.57 27.79 -2.22
C LEU A 119 -13.27 28.60 -3.47
N PHE A 120 -12.02 29.04 -3.62
CA PHE A 120 -11.54 29.82 -4.75
C PHE A 120 -10.35 29.16 -5.45
N LEU A 121 -10.33 29.29 -6.78
CA LEU A 121 -9.19 28.94 -7.65
C LEU A 121 -8.88 30.12 -8.55
N ASP A 122 -7.65 30.62 -8.51
CA ASP A 122 -7.15 31.77 -9.29
C ASP A 122 -8.04 33.02 -9.18
N GLY A 123 -8.68 33.20 -8.02
CA GLY A 123 -9.60 34.29 -7.73
C GLY A 123 -11.05 34.05 -8.19
N GLU A 124 -11.35 32.93 -8.85
CA GLU A 124 -12.72 32.56 -9.22
C GLU A 124 -13.39 31.76 -8.08
N LEU A 125 -14.63 32.12 -7.72
CA LEU A 125 -15.45 31.37 -6.77
C LEU A 125 -15.90 30.07 -7.42
N VAL A 126 -15.30 28.96 -6.98
CA VAL A 126 -15.56 27.63 -7.54
C VAL A 126 -16.54 26.83 -6.70
N GLY A 127 -16.69 27.14 -5.41
CA GLY A 127 -17.67 26.46 -4.55
C GLY A 127 -18.14 27.35 -3.41
N ARG A 128 -19.40 27.14 -3.00
CA ARG A 128 -19.95 27.69 -1.75
C ARG A 128 -20.83 26.67 -1.04
N LYS A 129 -20.87 26.70 0.29
CA LYS A 129 -21.72 25.83 1.11
C LYS A 129 -22.05 26.48 2.45
N PRO A 130 -23.29 26.33 2.97
CA PRO A 130 -23.60 26.76 4.33
C PRO A 130 -22.66 26.10 5.34
N ALA A 131 -22.09 26.91 6.24
CA ALA A 131 -21.09 26.46 7.21
C ALA A 131 -21.66 25.39 8.15
N GLU A 132 -22.93 25.51 8.55
CA GLU A 132 -23.61 24.53 9.40
C GLU A 132 -23.58 23.10 8.84
N LEU A 133 -23.59 22.94 7.51
CA LEU A 133 -23.55 21.64 6.84
C LEU A 133 -22.16 20.99 6.87
N LEU A 134 -21.12 21.70 7.28
CA LEU A 134 -19.78 21.15 7.49
C LEU A 134 -19.40 21.09 8.99
N LEU A 135 -20.02 21.94 9.80
CA LEU A 135 -19.60 22.19 11.19
C LEU A 135 -20.51 21.53 12.24
N GLY A 136 -21.51 20.75 11.83
CA GLY A 136 -22.32 19.92 12.73
C GLY A 136 -21.46 18.95 13.54
N GLY A 137 -21.37 19.15 14.86
CA GLY A 137 -20.54 18.34 15.75
C GLY A 137 -19.03 18.55 15.59
N TRP A 138 -18.61 19.63 14.93
CA TRP A 138 -17.20 19.97 14.77
C TRP A 138 -16.55 20.34 16.11
N THR A 139 -15.32 19.87 16.30
CA THR A 139 -14.50 20.14 17.48
C THR A 139 -13.15 20.71 17.04
N GLU A 140 -12.65 21.71 17.75
CA GLU A 140 -11.34 22.31 17.48
C GLU A 140 -10.19 21.32 17.75
N SER A 141 -9.17 21.34 16.90
CA SER A 141 -7.95 20.56 17.13
C SER A 141 -7.09 21.21 18.21
N PRO A 142 -6.49 20.42 19.10
CA PRO A 142 -5.48 20.90 20.06
C PRO A 142 -4.09 21.05 19.42
N LEU A 143 -3.93 20.79 18.11
CA LEU A 143 -2.66 20.91 17.41
C LEU A 143 -2.53 22.27 16.71
N ASN A 144 -1.29 22.74 16.60
CA ASN A 144 -0.92 23.81 15.68
C ASN A 144 -1.40 23.49 14.25
N LEU A 145 -1.70 24.53 13.49
CA LEU A 145 -1.94 24.45 12.06
C LEU A 145 -0.66 24.07 11.33
N HIS A 146 -0.82 23.24 10.32
CA HIS A 146 0.25 22.85 9.42
C HIS A 146 -0.07 23.25 7.99
N LEU A 147 0.95 23.63 7.23
CA LEU A 147 0.93 23.58 5.77
C LEU A 147 1.50 22.23 5.35
N SER A 148 0.83 21.51 4.46
CA SER A 148 1.19 20.15 4.05
C SER A 148 1.11 19.12 5.21
N ALA A 149 2.04 18.15 5.26
CA ALA A 149 1.97 17.00 6.15
C ALA A 149 2.33 17.35 7.61
N HIS A 150 1.72 16.61 8.55
CA HIS A 150 2.10 16.66 9.97
C HIS A 150 2.22 15.25 10.58
N ALA A 151 3.06 15.13 11.61
CA ALA A 151 3.46 13.84 12.17
C ALA A 151 2.32 13.07 12.86
N ARG A 152 1.24 13.77 13.24
CA ARG A 152 0.06 13.19 13.92
C ARG A 152 -1.03 12.72 12.96
N MET A 153 -0.88 12.98 11.66
CA MET A 153 -1.76 12.40 10.65
C MET A 153 -1.66 10.88 10.65
N LEU A 154 -2.81 10.24 10.47
CA LEU A 154 -2.88 8.79 10.35
C LEU A 154 -2.04 8.33 9.14
N PRO A 155 -1.40 7.15 9.19
CA PRO A 155 -0.61 6.64 8.07
C PRO A 155 -1.36 6.57 6.73
N GLN A 156 -2.68 6.35 6.77
CA GLN A 156 -3.56 6.32 5.59
C GLN A 156 -3.87 7.71 5.02
N GLN A 157 -3.62 8.73 5.82
CA GLN A 157 -3.80 10.12 5.48
C GLN A 157 -2.46 10.64 4.89
N ARG A 158 -1.27 10.25 5.39
CA ARG A 158 0.06 10.73 4.93
C ARG A 158 0.18 10.86 3.39
N GLY A 159 -0.01 12.09 2.91
CA GLY A 159 -0.05 12.48 1.50
C GLY A 159 -0.01 13.99 1.38
N GLY A 160 1.00 14.60 1.97
CA GLY A 160 1.27 16.04 1.93
C GLY A 160 1.47 16.56 0.51
N LEU A 161 1.64 17.87 0.40
CA LEU A 161 1.88 18.55 -0.86
C LEU A 161 3.15 18.02 -1.52
N ASN A 162 3.03 17.57 -2.77
CA ASN A 162 4.14 17.36 -3.69
C ASN A 162 4.22 18.52 -4.69
N GLY A 163 5.16 19.43 -4.54
CA GLY A 163 5.19 20.66 -5.32
C GLY A 163 5.83 21.83 -4.59
N ASP A 164 5.64 23.02 -5.15
CA ASP A 164 6.26 24.26 -4.73
C ASP A 164 5.21 25.21 -4.15
N VAL A 165 5.51 25.83 -3.00
CA VAL A 165 4.67 26.84 -2.34
C VAL A 165 5.46 28.14 -2.20
N ARG A 166 4.85 29.29 -2.52
CA ARG A 166 5.51 30.60 -2.50
C ARG A 166 5.01 31.52 -1.40
N TRP A 167 3.69 31.66 -1.27
CA TRP A 167 3.06 32.50 -0.26
C TRP A 167 1.96 31.73 0.44
N ALA A 168 1.80 31.97 1.74
CA ALA A 168 0.61 31.53 2.48
C ALA A 168 0.19 32.61 3.48
N ARG A 169 -1.11 32.88 3.58
CA ARG A 169 -1.70 33.84 4.52
C ARG A 169 -2.89 33.24 5.25
N LEU A 170 -2.94 33.46 6.56
CA LEU A 170 -4.08 33.14 7.42
C LEU A 170 -4.66 34.47 7.90
N SER A 171 -5.98 34.61 7.96
CA SER A 171 -6.65 35.85 8.37
C SER A 171 -7.89 35.61 9.20
N SER A 172 -8.22 36.56 10.08
CA SER A 172 -9.37 36.56 11.00
C SER A 172 -10.68 37.04 10.36
N THR A 173 -10.68 37.30 9.05
CA THR A 173 -11.82 37.78 8.28
C THR A 173 -11.95 36.98 6.99
N ASP A 174 -13.16 36.93 6.46
CA ASP A 174 -13.47 36.55 5.08
C ASP A 174 -13.01 37.63 4.10
N ARG A 175 -11.84 37.44 3.50
CA ARG A 175 -11.31 38.39 2.50
C ARG A 175 -12.09 38.32 1.19
N TYR A 176 -12.69 37.17 0.90
CA TYR A 176 -13.31 36.88 -0.38
C TYR A 176 -14.63 36.12 -0.23
N THR A 177 -15.70 36.71 -0.76
CA THR A 177 -17.04 36.09 -0.88
C THR A 177 -17.53 36.06 -2.34
N THR A 178 -16.80 36.73 -3.24
CA THR A 178 -17.05 36.81 -4.68
C THR A 178 -15.71 36.80 -5.44
N ASN A 179 -15.76 36.68 -6.78
CA ASN A 179 -14.56 36.64 -7.60
C ASN A 179 -13.66 37.86 -7.37
N PHE A 180 -12.34 37.64 -7.36
CA PHE A 180 -11.32 38.66 -7.15
C PHE A 180 -10.10 38.40 -8.03
N VAL A 181 -9.13 39.32 -8.00
CA VAL A 181 -7.83 39.13 -8.64
C VAL A 181 -6.79 38.85 -7.55
N PRO A 182 -6.16 37.66 -7.52
CA PRO A 182 -5.18 37.33 -6.49
C PRO A 182 -3.95 38.23 -6.52
N GLU A 183 -3.50 38.64 -5.34
CA GLU A 183 -2.21 39.31 -5.15
C GLU A 183 -1.07 38.30 -5.42
N THR A 184 -0.07 38.68 -6.23
CA THR A 184 1.13 37.84 -6.49
C THR A 184 2.10 37.79 -5.31
N GLU A 185 2.02 38.79 -4.45
CA GLU A 185 2.76 38.94 -3.20
C GLU A 185 1.73 39.33 -2.15
N LEU A 186 1.50 38.44 -1.17
CA LEU A 186 0.46 38.67 -0.17
C LEU A 186 0.94 39.70 0.84
N ALA A 187 0.17 40.77 1.04
CA ALA A 187 0.48 41.79 2.04
C ALA A 187 -0.06 41.40 3.44
N SER A 188 0.58 41.92 4.49
CA SER A 188 0.02 41.87 5.85
C SER A 188 -0.81 43.11 6.14
N ASP A 189 -1.87 42.94 6.91
CA ASP A 189 -2.71 43.99 7.48
C ASP A 189 -3.15 43.63 8.90
N ALA A 190 -4.07 44.41 9.48
CA ALA A 190 -4.57 44.21 10.85
C ALA A 190 -5.32 42.89 11.06
N GLU A 191 -5.88 42.30 9.99
CA GLU A 191 -6.65 41.04 10.05
C GLU A 191 -5.79 39.82 9.70
N THR A 192 -4.49 40.02 9.47
CA THR A 192 -3.57 38.95 9.13
C THR A 192 -3.09 38.25 10.39
N LEU A 193 -3.42 36.95 10.51
CA LEU A 193 -3.05 36.11 11.65
C LEU A 193 -1.64 35.52 11.51
N ALA A 194 -1.24 35.16 10.30
CA ALA A 194 0.10 34.70 9.95
C ALA A 194 0.35 34.93 8.45
N LEU A 195 1.59 35.28 8.09
CA LEU A 195 2.00 35.51 6.70
C LEU A 195 3.38 34.92 6.43
N PHE A 196 3.47 34.02 5.45
CA PHE A 196 4.71 33.34 5.09
C PHE A 196 5.12 33.67 3.66
N ASP A 197 6.37 34.10 3.55
CA ASP A 197 7.10 34.30 2.30
C ASP A 197 8.13 33.17 2.19
N PHE A 198 7.87 32.22 1.30
CA PHE A 198 8.71 31.04 1.11
C PHE A 198 9.85 31.28 0.12
N GLU A 199 10.03 32.50 -0.40
CA GLU A 199 11.19 32.84 -1.22
C GLU A 199 12.48 32.95 -0.38
N ARG A 200 12.34 33.22 0.92
CA ARG A 200 13.44 33.56 1.82
C ARG A 200 13.30 32.78 3.13
N ILE A 201 13.87 31.59 3.14
CA ILE A 201 13.94 30.75 4.33
C ILE A 201 15.38 30.69 4.81
N GLU A 202 15.58 31.02 6.08
CA GLU A 202 16.87 30.93 6.76
C GLU A 202 16.82 29.82 7.80
N GLY A 203 17.50 28.71 7.54
CA GLY A 203 17.58 27.58 8.48
C GLY A 203 16.24 26.81 8.61
N PRO A 204 15.93 26.25 9.81
CA PRO A 204 14.81 25.33 9.99
C PRO A 204 13.46 26.03 10.19
N THR A 205 13.36 27.34 9.95
CA THR A 205 12.16 28.15 10.21
C THR A 205 11.89 29.14 9.09
N VAL A 206 10.62 29.39 8.79
CA VAL A 206 10.15 30.52 7.98
C VAL A 206 9.56 31.58 8.92
N VAL A 207 9.99 32.83 8.75
CA VAL A 207 9.55 33.93 9.62
C VAL A 207 8.09 34.29 9.31
N ASP A 208 7.30 34.51 10.35
CA ASP A 208 5.95 35.09 10.22
C ASP A 208 6.05 36.61 10.00
N ARG A 209 5.76 37.04 8.76
CA ARG A 209 5.79 38.44 8.34
C ARG A 209 4.57 39.24 8.77
N SER A 210 3.61 38.63 9.47
CA SER A 210 2.45 39.36 10.00
C SER A 210 2.77 40.18 11.25
N GLY A 211 3.87 39.85 11.95
CA GLY A 211 4.23 40.46 13.23
C GLY A 211 3.59 39.80 14.46
N ASN A 212 2.87 38.68 14.30
CA ASN A 212 2.21 37.96 15.39
C ASN A 212 3.08 36.86 16.04
N ALA A 213 4.37 36.77 15.67
CA ALA A 213 5.33 35.81 16.20
C ALA A 213 4.88 34.34 16.06
N ARG A 214 4.34 33.99 14.88
CA ARG A 214 3.88 32.64 14.53
C ARG A 214 4.80 31.96 13.53
N ASP A 215 6.11 32.01 13.76
CA ASP A 215 7.11 31.46 12.84
C ASP A 215 6.79 30.00 12.49
N GLY A 216 6.96 29.66 11.22
CA GLY A 216 6.70 28.34 10.69
C GLY A 216 7.93 27.45 10.87
N LYS A 217 7.79 26.36 11.62
CA LYS A 217 8.85 25.35 11.75
C LYS A 217 8.79 24.36 10.60
N LEU A 218 9.90 24.20 9.89
CA LEU A 218 10.06 23.25 8.82
C LEU A 218 10.15 21.81 9.36
N THR A 219 9.40 20.88 8.77
CA THR A 219 9.39 19.46 9.13
C THR A 219 9.59 18.60 7.87
N GLY A 220 10.52 17.64 7.93
CA GLY A 220 10.92 16.83 6.77
C GLY A 220 12.24 17.27 6.13
N SER A 221 12.47 16.91 4.86
CA SER A 221 13.72 17.18 4.12
C SER A 221 13.54 18.33 3.11
N LEU A 222 13.06 19.46 3.61
CA LEU A 222 12.67 20.63 2.83
C LEU A 222 13.86 21.34 2.15
N ARG A 223 13.66 21.85 0.93
CA ARG A 223 14.65 22.65 0.19
C ARG A 223 13.99 23.86 -0.45
N VAL A 224 14.65 25.02 -0.37
CA VAL A 224 14.31 26.18 -1.22
C VAL A 224 14.85 25.91 -2.61
N VAL A 225 14.01 26.05 -3.63
CA VAL A 225 14.36 25.83 -5.04
C VAL A 225 14.10 27.11 -5.83
N ALA A 226 14.95 27.40 -6.83
CA ALA A 226 14.63 28.39 -7.85
C ALA A 226 13.55 27.80 -8.79
N ALA A 227 12.43 28.50 -9.01
CA ALA A 227 11.40 28.03 -9.95
C ALA A 227 11.98 28.00 -11.36
N GLY A 228 12.18 26.80 -11.90
CA GLY A 228 12.77 26.61 -13.23
C GLY A 228 13.77 25.46 -13.35
N TYR A 229 14.10 24.75 -12.27
CA TYR A 229 14.84 23.49 -12.41
C TYR A 229 13.89 22.39 -12.89
N PRO A 230 14.11 21.77 -14.07
CA PRO A 230 13.26 20.68 -14.55
C PRO A 230 13.36 19.48 -13.59
N PRO A 231 12.30 18.65 -13.51
CA PRO A 231 12.45 17.32 -12.91
C PRO A 231 13.57 16.61 -13.67
N ALA A 232 14.50 15.95 -12.96
CA ALA A 232 15.41 15.03 -13.62
C ALA A 232 14.56 13.90 -14.24
N MET A 233 14.22 14.03 -15.52
CA MET A 233 13.62 12.98 -16.33
C MET A 233 14.75 12.26 -17.07
N ASP A 234 15.04 11.03 -16.67
CA ASP A 234 15.56 10.05 -17.62
C ASP A 234 14.37 9.50 -18.42
N ALA A 235 14.04 10.15 -19.53
CA ALA A 235 13.10 9.66 -20.53
C ALA A 235 13.48 10.18 -21.93
N THR A 236 14.44 9.52 -22.58
CA THR A 236 14.64 9.67 -24.03
C THR A 236 13.70 8.73 -24.77
N ALA A 237 12.57 9.26 -25.23
CA ALA A 237 11.77 8.65 -26.28
C ALA A 237 11.09 9.75 -27.09
N SER A 238 11.81 10.29 -28.08
CA SER A 238 11.25 11.16 -29.10
C SER A 238 10.32 10.37 -30.02
N LYS A 239 9.12 10.88 -30.28
CA LYS A 239 8.39 10.59 -31.52
C LYS A 239 8.00 11.90 -32.22
N PRO A 240 7.97 11.90 -33.56
CA PRO A 240 8.09 13.10 -34.38
C PRO A 240 6.72 13.68 -34.77
N ASP A 241 6.69 14.99 -34.99
CA ASP A 241 5.58 15.66 -35.66
C ASP A 241 5.90 15.94 -37.13
N THR A 242 4.85 15.98 -37.93
CA THR A 242 4.73 16.00 -39.38
C THR A 242 4.70 17.42 -39.98
N THR A 243 4.97 17.48 -41.31
CA THR A 243 4.62 18.53 -42.33
C THR A 243 5.36 19.88 -42.26
N ASP A 244 5.89 20.53 -43.31
CA ASP A 244 5.98 20.36 -44.79
C ASP A 244 6.99 21.46 -45.27
N VAL A 245 7.86 21.37 -46.29
CA VAL A 245 7.62 21.55 -47.74
C VAL A 245 8.97 21.53 -48.53
N ALA A 246 8.99 20.81 -49.67
CA ALA A 246 9.79 20.96 -50.92
C ALA A 246 11.34 20.84 -50.88
N THR A 247 12.07 20.24 -51.84
CA THR A 247 11.80 19.68 -53.18
C THR A 247 13.03 18.86 -53.63
N ALA A 248 12.81 18.00 -54.64
CA ALA A 248 13.80 17.38 -55.55
C ALA A 248 14.30 15.96 -55.23
N ALA A 249 13.70 14.99 -55.93
CA ALA A 249 14.31 13.70 -56.31
C ALA A 249 14.92 13.84 -57.74
N PRO A 250 15.78 12.94 -58.25
CA PRO A 250 15.35 11.56 -58.49
C PRO A 250 16.38 10.41 -58.32
N THR A 251 15.80 9.23 -58.05
CA THR A 251 16.10 7.85 -58.49
C THR A 251 17.22 6.99 -57.87
N PRO A 252 17.03 5.65 -57.87
CA PRO A 252 17.50 4.73 -56.83
C PRO A 252 18.47 3.66 -57.35
N ALA A 253 19.14 2.97 -56.43
CA ALA A 253 19.60 1.61 -56.66
C ALA A 253 19.84 0.89 -55.32
N ASN A 254 19.16 -0.24 -55.14
CA ASN A 254 19.59 -1.38 -54.33
C ASN A 254 19.58 -2.58 -55.31
N PRO A 255 20.41 -3.64 -55.16
CA PRO A 255 20.12 -4.62 -54.11
C PRO A 255 21.30 -5.44 -53.54
N ALA A 256 21.06 -5.95 -52.32
CA ALA A 256 21.40 -7.28 -51.78
C ALA A 256 22.86 -7.75 -51.65
N THR A 257 23.25 -8.11 -50.40
CA THR A 257 23.69 -9.47 -50.01
C THR A 257 23.82 -9.59 -48.48
N MET A 258 23.15 -10.59 -47.88
CA MET A 258 23.51 -11.30 -46.63
C MET A 258 24.35 -12.54 -47.04
N PRO A 259 25.25 -13.15 -46.23
CA PRO A 259 24.88 -13.78 -44.94
C PRO A 259 25.96 -13.96 -43.82
N ASN A 260 25.45 -14.24 -42.60
CA ASN A 260 25.96 -15.05 -41.46
C ASN A 260 27.17 -14.61 -40.60
N ASP A 261 26.84 -14.17 -39.36
CA ASP A 261 27.32 -14.51 -37.98
C ASP A 261 28.63 -15.33 -37.75
N PRO A 262 29.30 -15.28 -36.55
CA PRO A 262 28.83 -14.84 -35.22
C PRO A 262 29.83 -14.02 -34.36
N ALA A 263 29.41 -13.71 -33.13
CA ALA A 263 30.21 -13.40 -31.91
C ALA A 263 30.27 -11.93 -31.46
N GLY A 264 29.63 -11.68 -30.30
CA GLY A 264 29.79 -10.43 -29.57
C GLY A 264 28.64 -10.04 -28.63
N ALA A 265 27.82 -10.97 -28.14
CA ALA A 265 26.88 -10.65 -27.06
C ALA A 265 27.67 -10.51 -25.74
N SER A 266 28.06 -9.28 -25.39
CA SER A 266 28.32 -8.93 -24.00
C SER A 266 26.98 -8.92 -23.25
N PRO A 267 26.87 -9.62 -22.10
CA PRO A 267 25.66 -9.59 -21.30
C PRO A 267 25.46 -8.18 -20.74
N LEU A 268 24.28 -7.61 -20.96
CA LEU A 268 23.81 -6.43 -20.23
C LEU A 268 23.61 -6.83 -18.77
N THR A 269 24.61 -6.56 -17.94
CA THR A 269 24.46 -6.62 -16.48
C THR A 269 23.43 -5.58 -16.03
N PRO A 270 22.48 -5.93 -15.15
CA PRO A 270 21.55 -4.98 -14.55
C PRO A 270 22.33 -3.90 -13.80
N LYS A 271 21.91 -2.65 -13.94
CA LYS A 271 22.51 -1.50 -13.24
C LYS A 271 22.29 -1.68 -11.74
N SER A 272 23.36 -2.00 -11.01
CA SER A 272 23.30 -2.21 -9.56
C SER A 272 22.69 -1.01 -8.83
N PRO A 273 21.92 -1.23 -7.75
CA PRO A 273 21.56 -0.15 -6.82
C PRO A 273 22.82 0.59 -6.35
N PRO A 274 22.72 1.87 -5.93
CA PRO A 274 23.88 2.59 -5.40
C PRO A 274 24.56 1.73 -4.32
N ALA A 275 25.87 1.55 -4.44
CA ALA A 275 26.63 0.71 -3.54
C ALA A 275 26.51 1.24 -2.10
N ARG A 276 25.88 0.46 -1.23
CA ARG A 276 25.88 0.73 0.21
C ARG A 276 27.32 0.58 0.73
N ALA A 277 27.69 1.36 1.72
CA ALA A 277 29.02 1.23 2.30
C ALA A 277 29.11 -0.10 3.08
N GLU A 278 30.26 -0.77 3.03
CA GLU A 278 30.53 -1.86 3.94
C GLU A 278 30.43 -1.37 5.39
N VAL A 279 29.99 -2.25 6.29
CA VAL A 279 30.00 -1.93 7.73
C VAL A 279 31.47 -1.69 8.14
N PRO A 280 31.80 -0.55 8.77
CA PRO A 280 33.17 -0.26 9.16
C PRO A 280 33.73 -1.36 10.09
N ASN A 281 35.04 -1.62 10.00
CA ASN A 281 35.65 -2.66 10.82
C ASN A 281 35.55 -2.35 12.32
N SER A 282 35.68 -3.37 13.16
CA SER A 282 35.41 -3.24 14.59
C SER A 282 36.34 -2.29 15.33
N ASP A 283 37.59 -2.13 14.87
CA ASP A 283 38.56 -1.27 15.56
C ASP A 283 38.29 0.21 15.25
N ASP A 284 37.98 0.54 14.00
CA ASP A 284 37.56 1.88 13.59
C ASP A 284 36.23 2.27 14.25
N LEU A 285 35.27 1.34 14.34
CA LEU A 285 34.01 1.58 15.08
C LEU A 285 34.26 1.84 16.56
N ARG A 286 35.14 1.07 17.23
CA ARG A 286 35.46 1.30 18.65
C ARG A 286 36.05 2.68 18.87
N GLU A 287 36.99 3.08 18.02
CA GLU A 287 37.65 4.38 18.11
C GLU A 287 36.67 5.53 17.82
N ALA A 288 35.84 5.40 16.78
CA ALA A 288 34.82 6.39 16.45
C ALA A 288 33.73 6.49 17.53
N THR A 289 33.27 5.37 18.09
CA THR A 289 32.33 5.36 19.22
C THR A 289 32.96 5.98 20.47
N ARG A 290 34.24 5.72 20.76
CA ARG A 290 34.96 6.36 21.87
C ARG A 290 34.98 7.87 21.70
N LYS A 291 35.40 8.36 20.53
CA LYS A 291 35.38 9.80 20.20
C LYS A 291 33.99 10.40 20.29
N ALA A 292 32.97 9.72 19.77
CA ALA A 292 31.58 10.17 19.90
C ALA A 292 31.17 10.32 21.37
N ARG A 293 31.50 9.34 22.23
CA ARG A 293 31.21 9.44 23.66
C ARG A 293 31.98 10.57 24.37
N GLU A 294 33.21 10.86 23.94
CA GLU A 294 33.99 11.99 24.46
C GLU A 294 33.39 13.33 24.05
N VAL A 295 32.98 13.47 22.78
CA VAL A 295 32.35 14.69 22.25
C VAL A 295 31.02 14.96 22.95
N PHE A 296 30.21 13.92 23.18
CA PHE A 296 28.90 14.02 23.82
C PHE A 296 28.93 13.74 25.34
N ALA A 297 30.10 13.81 25.99
CA ALA A 297 30.25 13.39 27.38
C ALA A 297 29.33 14.15 28.35
N ALA A 298 29.17 15.46 28.15
CA ALA A 298 28.30 16.30 28.99
C ALA A 298 26.82 15.93 28.83
N GLU A 299 26.36 15.71 27.60
CA GLU A 299 24.99 15.30 27.31
C GLU A 299 24.70 13.88 27.78
N ILE A 300 25.68 12.98 27.66
CA ILE A 300 25.64 11.63 28.20
C ILE A 300 25.48 11.66 29.73
N GLU A 301 26.25 12.49 30.43
CA GLU A 301 26.14 12.66 31.88
C GLU A 301 24.79 13.26 32.29
N ALA A 302 24.27 14.20 31.49
CA ALA A 302 22.96 14.81 31.72
C ALA A 302 21.78 13.87 31.41
N ALA A 303 21.96 12.84 30.57
CA ALA A 303 20.91 11.94 30.08
C ALA A 303 20.47 10.88 31.11
N LYS A 304 19.89 11.33 32.23
CA LYS A 304 19.47 10.46 33.34
C LYS A 304 18.04 9.93 33.19
N THR A 305 17.17 10.66 32.51
CA THR A 305 15.75 10.30 32.30
C THR A 305 15.49 9.79 30.89
N ILE A 306 14.37 9.09 30.69
CA ILE A 306 13.92 8.61 29.37
C ILE A 306 13.85 9.76 28.35
N VAL A 307 13.33 10.92 28.75
CA VAL A 307 13.20 12.10 27.89
C VAL A 307 14.57 12.67 27.50
N GLN A 308 15.51 12.74 28.44
CA GLN A 308 16.85 13.25 28.15
C GLN A 308 17.66 12.28 27.27
N LYS A 309 17.50 10.96 27.45
CA LYS A 309 18.11 9.95 26.57
C LYS A 309 17.57 10.03 25.15
N ALA A 310 16.26 10.21 25.02
CA ALA A 310 15.60 10.46 23.74
C ALA A 310 16.11 11.74 23.05
N ALA A 311 16.35 12.82 23.81
CA ALA A 311 16.90 14.07 23.27
C ALA A 311 18.37 13.89 22.83
N LEU A 312 19.18 13.18 23.61
CA LEU A 312 20.55 12.83 23.24
C LEU A 312 20.59 11.99 21.96
N ALA A 313 19.74 10.96 21.84
CA ALA A 313 19.66 10.14 20.64
C ALA A 313 19.32 10.98 19.39
N GLN A 314 18.36 11.92 19.50
CA GLN A 314 18.04 12.83 18.39
C GLN A 314 19.23 13.71 18.00
N LYS A 315 20.00 14.21 18.97
CA LYS A 315 21.21 14.99 18.72
C LYS A 315 22.27 14.14 17.99
N LEU A 316 22.47 12.90 18.43
CA LEU A 316 23.40 11.95 17.80
C LEU A 316 23.01 11.63 16.35
N VAL A 317 21.72 11.42 16.06
CA VAL A 317 21.23 11.22 14.68
C VAL A 317 21.47 12.45 13.82
N ALA A 318 21.20 13.66 14.33
CA ALA A 318 21.46 14.89 13.60
C ALA A 318 22.96 15.03 13.27
N THR A 319 23.84 14.79 14.24
CA THR A 319 25.29 14.82 14.02
C THR A 319 25.76 13.73 13.06
N ALA A 320 25.15 12.54 13.08
CA ALA A 320 25.45 11.49 12.11
C ALA A 320 25.13 11.91 10.67
N ARG A 321 24.01 12.61 10.46
CA ARG A 321 23.60 13.15 9.15
C ARG A 321 24.50 14.30 8.70
N ASP A 322 25.02 15.09 9.64
CA ASP A 322 25.94 16.19 9.37
C ASP A 322 27.40 15.75 9.19
N SER A 323 27.72 14.46 9.35
CA SER A 323 29.09 13.93 9.27
C SER A 323 29.66 13.84 7.84
N GLY A 324 28.91 14.27 6.82
CA GLY A 324 29.37 14.30 5.43
C GLY A 324 29.86 12.93 4.93
N ASP A 325 31.09 12.89 4.42
CA ASP A 325 31.70 11.67 3.86
C ASP A 325 32.31 10.74 4.92
N ASP A 326 32.33 11.12 6.21
CA ASP A 326 32.84 10.26 7.28
C ASP A 326 31.83 9.15 7.63
N SER A 327 31.91 8.06 6.87
CA SER A 327 31.03 6.89 7.01
C SER A 327 31.23 6.16 8.34
N VAL A 328 32.44 6.17 8.90
CA VAL A 328 32.76 5.53 10.18
C VAL A 328 32.12 6.29 11.32
N ALA A 329 32.27 7.63 11.35
CA ALA A 329 31.63 8.47 12.34
C ALA A 329 30.10 8.40 12.23
N ARG A 330 29.54 8.43 11.01
CA ARG A 330 28.10 8.29 10.79
C ARG A 330 27.56 6.98 11.34
N TYR A 331 28.20 5.85 11.06
CA TYR A 331 27.78 4.55 11.60
C TYR A 331 27.85 4.54 13.14
N ALA A 332 28.99 4.98 13.71
CA ALA A 332 29.20 4.97 15.15
C ALA A 332 28.19 5.86 15.91
N LEU A 333 27.82 7.01 15.34
CA LEU A 333 26.83 7.92 15.90
C LEU A 333 25.40 7.36 15.82
N LEU A 334 25.03 6.71 14.70
CA LEU A 334 23.74 6.04 14.55
C LEU A 334 23.59 4.87 15.53
N GLU A 335 24.61 4.03 15.71
CA GLU A 335 24.58 2.95 16.70
C GLU A 335 24.50 3.49 18.14
N LEU A 336 25.24 4.56 18.46
CA LEU A 336 25.13 5.21 19.76
C LEU A 336 23.73 5.80 19.98
N ALA A 337 23.12 6.41 18.95
CA ALA A 337 21.75 6.89 19.00
C ALA A 337 20.75 5.76 19.24
N ARG A 338 20.91 4.63 18.52
CA ARG A 338 20.09 3.42 18.70
C ARG A 338 20.15 2.93 20.15
N GLU A 339 21.34 2.88 20.73
CA GLU A 339 21.54 2.49 22.14
C GLU A 339 20.72 3.41 23.08
N TYR A 340 20.78 4.73 22.89
CA TYR A 340 20.04 5.67 23.74
C TYR A 340 18.52 5.62 23.50
N GLU A 341 18.04 5.33 22.28
CA GLU A 341 16.62 5.07 22.02
C GLU A 341 16.12 3.77 22.68
N VAL A 342 16.95 2.72 22.68
CA VAL A 342 16.68 1.47 23.40
C VAL A 342 16.59 1.76 24.91
N GLN A 343 17.54 2.52 25.45
CA GLN A 343 17.51 2.95 26.86
C GLN A 343 16.37 3.94 27.18
N ALA A 344 15.70 4.50 26.17
CA ALA A 344 14.51 5.33 26.31
C ALA A 344 13.20 4.53 26.05
N GLY A 345 13.30 3.26 25.63
CA GLY A 345 12.14 2.41 25.32
C GLY A 345 11.33 2.85 24.09
N ARG A 346 11.93 3.64 23.19
CA ARG A 346 11.26 4.22 22.01
C ARG A 346 11.35 3.32 20.79
N LEU A 347 10.64 2.19 20.85
CA LEU A 347 10.69 1.13 19.82
C LEU A 347 10.54 1.63 18.36
N PRO A 348 9.61 2.55 18.01
CA PRO A 348 9.51 3.06 16.64
C PRO A 348 10.77 3.80 16.19
N GLN A 349 11.41 4.57 17.08
CA GLN A 349 12.62 5.31 16.80
C GLN A 349 13.82 4.38 16.66
N VAL A 350 13.90 3.32 17.47
CA VAL A 350 14.92 2.28 17.32
C VAL A 350 14.85 1.64 15.92
N PHE A 351 13.65 1.30 15.44
CA PHE A 351 13.48 0.75 14.10
C PHE A 351 13.81 1.75 12.99
N ALA A 352 13.48 3.02 13.17
CA ALA A 352 13.84 4.08 12.21
C ALA A 352 15.35 4.26 12.08
N ILE A 353 16.10 4.19 13.19
CA ILE A 353 17.57 4.25 13.17
C ILE A 353 18.15 3.02 12.45
N VAL A 354 17.61 1.83 12.70
CA VAL A 354 18.03 0.61 11.98
C VAL A 354 17.78 0.74 10.47
N ASP A 355 16.64 1.32 10.06
CA ASP A 355 16.35 1.59 8.65
C ASP A 355 17.33 2.61 8.05
N GLU A 356 17.70 3.64 8.81
CA GLU A 356 18.69 4.64 8.38
C GLU A 356 20.09 4.04 8.23
N VAL A 357 20.50 3.16 9.16
CA VAL A 357 21.76 2.39 9.03
C VAL A 357 21.71 1.51 7.78
N ALA A 358 20.64 0.73 7.58
CA ALA A 358 20.54 -0.17 6.43
C ALA A 358 20.42 0.55 5.06
N ALA A 359 20.01 1.82 5.05
CA ALA A 359 20.02 2.66 3.87
C ALA A 359 21.44 3.11 3.47
N GLY A 360 22.32 3.32 4.45
CA GLY A 360 23.71 3.77 4.22
C GLY A 360 24.74 2.64 4.17
N PHE A 361 24.45 1.49 4.77
CA PHE A 361 25.41 0.43 5.04
C PHE A 361 24.88 -0.96 4.71
N GLU A 362 25.78 -1.91 4.45
CA GLU A 362 25.47 -3.33 4.23
C GLU A 362 25.04 -4.04 5.53
N VAL A 363 23.86 -3.67 6.03
CA VAL A 363 23.22 -4.26 7.21
C VAL A 363 21.89 -4.88 6.77
N GLU A 364 21.58 -6.06 7.33
CA GLU A 364 20.27 -6.70 7.18
C GLU A 364 19.26 -6.06 8.13
N PRO A 365 18.35 -5.18 7.64
CA PRO A 365 17.51 -4.35 8.49
C PRO A 365 16.55 -5.18 9.35
N LEU A 366 16.03 -6.28 8.81
CA LEU A 366 15.06 -7.10 9.52
C LEU A 366 15.71 -7.83 10.69
N ALA A 367 16.89 -8.42 10.50
CA ALA A 367 17.66 -9.06 11.56
C ALA A 367 18.04 -8.04 12.66
N ALA A 368 18.52 -6.86 12.29
CA ALA A 368 18.88 -5.81 13.24
C ALA A 368 17.68 -5.28 14.06
N LYS A 369 16.48 -5.19 13.46
CA LYS A 369 15.23 -4.87 14.17
C LYS A 369 14.85 -5.97 15.16
N VAL A 370 15.04 -7.24 14.80
CA VAL A 370 14.77 -8.38 15.69
C VAL A 370 15.71 -8.37 16.90
N GLU A 371 17.00 -8.11 16.70
CA GLU A 371 17.95 -7.96 17.81
C GLU A 371 17.58 -6.81 18.74
N SER A 372 17.25 -5.65 18.18
CA SER A 372 16.77 -4.50 18.96
C SER A 372 15.48 -4.83 19.75
N LEU A 373 14.57 -5.61 19.18
CA LEU A 373 13.35 -6.06 19.86
C LEU A 373 13.65 -7.06 20.98
N LYS A 374 14.66 -7.93 20.82
CA LYS A 374 15.13 -8.83 21.88
C LYS A 374 15.71 -8.04 23.06
N GLU A 375 16.57 -7.06 22.79
CA GLU A 375 17.12 -6.15 23.80
C GLU A 375 16.01 -5.47 24.62
N LEU A 376 15.00 -4.91 23.93
CA LEU A 376 13.86 -4.25 24.56
C LEU A 376 12.88 -5.20 25.27
N SER A 377 12.90 -6.48 24.90
CA SER A 377 12.03 -7.51 25.49
C SER A 377 12.68 -8.26 26.66
N ALA A 378 13.97 -8.05 26.90
CA ALA A 378 14.76 -8.80 27.86
C ALA A 378 14.28 -8.59 29.31
N PRO A 379 14.41 -9.60 30.20
CA PRO A 379 13.99 -9.47 31.60
C PRO A 379 14.69 -8.34 32.37
N ASN A 380 15.90 -8.00 31.97
CA ASN A 380 16.75 -6.95 32.55
C ASN A 380 16.74 -5.65 31.73
N ALA A 381 15.78 -5.46 30.81
CA ALA A 381 15.65 -4.22 30.05
C ALA A 381 15.49 -3.03 31.01
N LYS A 382 16.28 -1.97 30.79
CA LYS A 382 16.33 -0.79 31.67
C LYS A 382 15.01 -0.01 31.71
N VAL A 383 14.20 -0.12 30.64
CA VAL A 383 12.91 0.55 30.50
C VAL A 383 11.82 -0.48 30.24
N PRO A 384 10.77 -0.57 31.06
CA PRO A 384 9.67 -1.48 30.82
C PRO A 384 8.83 -1.01 29.63
N ILE A 385 8.72 -1.84 28.60
CA ILE A 385 7.75 -1.66 27.52
C ILE A 385 6.53 -2.55 27.80
N ALA A 386 5.34 -2.00 27.61
CA ALA A 386 4.09 -2.74 27.76
C ALA A 386 4.10 -4.02 26.89
N PRO A 387 3.88 -5.22 27.44
CA PRO A 387 3.98 -6.46 26.67
C PRO A 387 3.10 -6.52 25.40
N PRO A 388 1.89 -5.93 25.35
CA PRO A 388 1.11 -5.86 24.10
C PRO A 388 1.81 -5.07 22.96
N VAL A 389 2.62 -4.06 23.28
CA VAL A 389 3.38 -3.28 22.28
C VAL A 389 4.49 -4.15 21.68
N LEU A 390 5.26 -4.83 22.52
CA LEU A 390 6.30 -5.77 22.10
C LEU A 390 5.72 -6.92 21.26
N ALA A 391 4.58 -7.46 21.68
CA ALA A 391 3.89 -8.53 20.96
C ALA A 391 3.46 -8.10 19.56
N LYS A 392 2.84 -6.91 19.41
CA LYS A 392 2.42 -6.39 18.10
C LYS A 392 3.61 -6.09 17.19
N ALA A 393 4.69 -5.54 17.73
CA ALA A 393 5.90 -5.30 16.96
C ALA A 393 6.56 -6.60 16.49
N ALA A 394 6.67 -7.61 17.38
CA ALA A 394 7.17 -8.94 17.02
C ALA A 394 6.30 -9.62 15.95
N MET A 395 4.98 -9.45 16.02
CA MET A 395 4.07 -9.94 14.98
C MET A 395 4.30 -9.23 13.64
N ALA A 396 4.52 -7.91 13.63
CA ALA A 396 4.83 -7.18 12.40
C ALA A 396 6.14 -7.65 11.76
N LEU A 397 7.20 -7.85 12.56
CA LEU A 397 8.47 -8.42 12.07
C LEU A 397 8.32 -9.86 11.59
N THR A 398 7.43 -10.64 12.23
CA THR A 398 7.09 -12.01 11.78
C THR A 398 6.53 -12.01 10.38
N GLU A 399 5.57 -11.12 10.08
CA GLU A 399 5.02 -11.05 8.73
C GLU A 399 6.06 -10.55 7.72
N GLN A 400 6.93 -9.61 8.08
CA GLN A 400 8.04 -9.19 7.22
C GLN A 400 9.02 -10.34 6.92
N ALA A 401 9.37 -11.13 7.93
CA ALA A 401 10.25 -12.29 7.76
C ALA A 401 9.63 -13.37 6.87
N VAL A 402 8.32 -13.59 6.98
CA VAL A 402 7.58 -14.49 6.08
C VAL A 402 7.60 -13.96 4.66
N ILE A 403 7.34 -12.67 4.45
CA ILE A 403 7.37 -12.02 3.13
C ILE A 403 8.77 -12.12 2.50
N GLN A 404 9.83 -12.02 3.30
CA GLN A 404 11.21 -12.12 2.83
C GLN A 404 11.73 -13.57 2.73
N GLY A 405 10.89 -14.58 3.00
CA GLY A 405 11.29 -16.00 2.97
C GLY A 405 12.26 -16.41 4.08
N GLN A 406 12.47 -15.57 5.09
CA GLN A 406 13.39 -15.81 6.21
C GLN A 406 12.68 -16.61 7.31
N PHE A 407 12.39 -17.89 7.05
CA PHE A 407 11.57 -18.73 7.94
C PHE A 407 12.19 -18.96 9.34
N ASP A 408 13.52 -18.94 9.45
CA ASP A 408 14.21 -18.97 10.73
C ASP A 408 13.86 -17.75 11.58
N LEU A 409 14.01 -16.56 10.98
CA LEU A 409 13.71 -15.30 11.63
C LEU A 409 12.21 -15.17 11.93
N ALA A 410 11.34 -15.61 11.02
CA ALA A 410 9.89 -15.64 11.23
C ALA A 410 9.48 -16.52 12.42
N SER A 411 10.09 -17.71 12.55
CA SER A 411 9.83 -18.60 13.69
C SER A 411 10.32 -17.96 15.00
N GLU A 412 11.48 -17.31 14.98
CA GLU A 412 12.02 -16.60 16.14
C GLU A 412 11.13 -15.43 16.58
N THR A 413 10.75 -14.54 15.66
CA THR A 413 9.89 -13.40 15.98
C THR A 413 8.49 -13.82 16.41
N ALA A 414 7.96 -14.92 15.88
CA ALA A 414 6.68 -15.46 16.34
C ALA A 414 6.75 -15.98 17.79
N ARG A 415 7.89 -16.54 18.20
CA ARG A 415 8.12 -16.92 19.61
C ARG A 415 8.22 -15.69 20.50
N LEU A 416 8.92 -14.63 20.06
CA LEU A 416 8.97 -13.35 20.78
C LEU A 416 7.58 -12.75 20.94
N ALA A 417 6.77 -12.76 19.89
CA ALA A 417 5.38 -12.29 19.90
C ALA A 417 4.54 -13.05 20.93
N TYR A 418 4.60 -14.38 20.93
CA TYR A 418 3.88 -15.21 21.88
C TYR A 418 4.35 -14.98 23.33
N ALA A 419 5.67 -14.90 23.55
CA ALA A 419 6.23 -14.67 24.88
C ALA A 419 5.84 -13.30 25.44
N ALA A 420 5.82 -12.25 24.61
CA ALA A 420 5.33 -10.93 24.99
C ALA A 420 3.81 -10.94 25.25
N ALA A 421 3.01 -11.56 24.38
CA ALA A 421 1.56 -11.66 24.54
C ALA A 421 1.18 -12.43 25.82
N ASN A 422 1.88 -13.51 26.14
CA ASN A 422 1.66 -14.29 27.34
C ASN A 422 1.92 -13.50 28.63
N ARG A 423 2.85 -12.53 28.60
CA ARG A 423 3.10 -11.60 29.73
C ARG A 423 2.02 -10.52 29.88
N GLY A 424 1.36 -10.13 28.79
CA GLY A 424 0.46 -8.97 28.73
C GLY A 424 -0.96 -9.17 29.24
N LYS A 425 -1.36 -10.39 29.65
CA LYS A 425 -2.74 -10.75 30.05
C LYS A 425 -3.84 -10.47 28.99
N ASP A 426 -3.47 -10.22 27.74
CA ASP A 426 -4.39 -10.12 26.61
C ASP A 426 -4.61 -11.50 25.99
N ASN A 427 -5.74 -12.14 26.33
CA ASN A 427 -6.06 -13.50 25.88
C ASN A 427 -6.29 -13.60 24.37
N ALA A 428 -6.79 -12.55 23.73
CA ALA A 428 -7.02 -12.52 22.29
C ALA A 428 -5.67 -12.47 21.55
N LEU A 429 -4.78 -11.56 21.96
CA LEU A 429 -3.44 -11.44 21.40
C LEU A 429 -2.58 -12.69 21.67
N LYS A 430 -2.70 -13.29 22.86
CA LYS A 430 -2.05 -14.57 23.19
C LYS A 430 -2.52 -15.70 22.27
N THR A 431 -3.82 -15.80 22.01
CA THR A 431 -4.38 -16.82 21.12
C THR A 431 -3.88 -16.62 19.71
N LEU A 432 -3.91 -15.39 19.20
CA LEU A 432 -3.44 -15.04 17.87
C LEU A 432 -1.94 -15.36 17.69
N ALA A 433 -1.10 -14.93 18.64
CA ALA A 433 0.34 -15.18 18.59
C ALA A 433 0.67 -16.68 18.74
N ARG A 434 -0.09 -17.43 19.55
CA ARG A 434 0.07 -18.88 19.69
C ARG A 434 -0.21 -19.59 18.38
N VAL A 435 -1.37 -19.31 17.77
CA VAL A 435 -1.75 -19.89 16.48
C VAL A 435 -0.64 -19.61 15.49
N ARG A 436 -0.27 -18.34 15.29
CA ARG A 436 0.75 -17.93 14.31
C ARG A 436 2.10 -18.63 14.52
N ARG A 437 2.58 -18.71 15.76
CA ARG A 437 3.80 -19.43 16.12
C ARG A 437 3.73 -20.91 15.75
N ASP A 438 2.63 -21.57 16.10
CA ASP A 438 2.44 -23.00 15.79
C ASP A 438 2.39 -23.21 14.27
N GLU A 439 1.82 -22.26 13.52
CA GLU A 439 1.81 -22.30 12.06
C GLU A 439 3.21 -22.27 11.44
N LEU A 440 4.04 -21.34 11.91
CA LEU A 440 5.37 -21.12 11.37
C LEU A 440 6.34 -22.21 11.79
N ASN A 441 6.16 -22.81 12.96
CA ASN A 441 6.94 -23.99 13.36
C ASN A 441 6.67 -25.18 12.43
N ALA A 442 5.40 -25.41 12.06
CA ALA A 442 5.05 -26.47 11.11
C ALA A 442 5.59 -26.16 9.70
N LEU A 443 5.46 -24.91 9.24
CA LEU A 443 5.97 -24.48 7.94
C LEU A 443 7.50 -24.61 7.85
N LYS A 444 8.22 -24.14 8.88
CA LYS A 444 9.68 -24.25 8.96
C LYS A 444 10.14 -25.71 8.90
N ARG A 445 9.51 -26.60 9.67
CA ARG A 445 9.84 -28.03 9.65
C ARG A 445 9.63 -28.64 8.26
N ASN A 446 8.52 -28.33 7.61
CA ASN A 446 8.22 -28.82 6.27
C ASN A 446 9.21 -28.27 5.23
N TRP A 447 9.63 -27.01 5.38
CA TRP A 447 10.66 -26.39 4.54
C TRP A 447 12.03 -27.07 4.70
N GLU A 448 12.49 -27.30 5.94
CA GLU A 448 13.77 -27.98 6.20
C GLU A 448 13.79 -29.40 5.62
N LEU A 449 12.70 -30.15 5.78
CA LEU A 449 12.56 -31.49 5.19
C LEU A 449 12.56 -31.44 3.66
N ALA A 450 11.90 -30.45 3.07
CA ALA A 450 11.85 -30.29 1.62
C ALA A 450 13.21 -29.86 1.04
N GLN A 451 13.94 -28.97 1.71
CA GLN A 451 15.30 -28.59 1.30
C GLN A 451 16.25 -29.80 1.35
N ALA A 452 16.22 -30.56 2.44
CA ALA A 452 17.01 -31.78 2.55
C ALA A 452 16.66 -32.81 1.44
N ALA A 453 15.37 -32.98 1.14
CA ALA A 453 14.93 -33.85 0.04
C ALA A 453 15.41 -33.32 -1.32
N ARG A 454 15.35 -32.01 -1.55
CA ARG A 454 15.80 -31.37 -2.80
C ARG A 454 17.29 -31.57 -3.04
N GLU A 455 18.11 -31.36 -2.02
CA GLU A 455 19.56 -31.59 -2.08
C GLU A 455 19.88 -33.06 -2.37
N LYS A 456 19.15 -34.01 -1.76
CA LYS A 456 19.35 -35.44 -2.01
C LYS A 456 18.98 -35.86 -3.44
N LEU A 457 17.91 -35.28 -4.00
CA LEU A 457 17.47 -35.55 -5.37
C LEU A 457 18.50 -35.14 -6.44
N ASP A 458 19.45 -34.25 -6.13
CA ASP A 458 20.54 -33.93 -7.05
C ASP A 458 21.49 -35.11 -7.29
N THR A 459 21.59 -36.02 -6.31
CA THR A 459 22.44 -37.24 -6.38
C THR A 459 21.65 -38.53 -6.53
N ALA A 460 20.35 -38.53 -6.20
CA ALA A 460 19.46 -39.68 -6.27
C ALA A 460 18.09 -39.27 -6.87
N PRO A 461 18.04 -38.92 -8.17
CA PRO A 461 16.87 -38.27 -8.78
C PRO A 461 15.60 -39.15 -8.86
N ASP A 462 15.75 -40.47 -8.75
CA ASP A 462 14.65 -41.44 -8.82
C ASP A 462 14.35 -42.09 -7.46
N ASP A 463 14.90 -41.56 -6.36
CA ASP A 463 14.60 -42.06 -5.02
C ASP A 463 13.12 -41.83 -4.66
N PRO A 464 12.32 -42.88 -4.39
CA PRO A 464 10.89 -42.74 -4.17
C PRO A 464 10.53 -41.84 -2.97
N GLN A 465 11.31 -41.92 -1.88
CA GLN A 465 11.03 -41.22 -0.63
C GLN A 465 11.34 -39.71 -0.75
N TRP A 466 12.45 -39.36 -1.40
CA TRP A 466 12.78 -37.95 -1.61
C TRP A 466 11.85 -37.29 -2.64
N ASN A 467 11.47 -38.03 -3.69
CA ASN A 467 10.48 -37.58 -4.66
C ASN A 467 9.11 -37.35 -4.00
N LEU A 468 8.67 -38.25 -3.10
CA LEU A 468 7.45 -38.05 -2.32
C LEU A 468 7.51 -36.81 -1.45
N THR A 469 8.62 -36.61 -0.72
CA THR A 469 8.78 -35.49 0.22
C THR A 469 8.77 -34.14 -0.50
N TRP A 470 9.55 -34.03 -1.59
CA TRP A 470 9.62 -32.82 -2.39
C TRP A 470 8.32 -32.57 -3.16
N GLY A 471 7.74 -33.62 -3.76
CA GLY A 471 6.46 -33.55 -4.47
C GLY A 471 5.31 -33.11 -3.57
N LYS A 472 5.16 -33.69 -2.37
CA LYS A 472 4.16 -33.25 -1.38
C LYS A 472 4.40 -31.82 -0.92
N PHE A 473 5.65 -31.40 -0.74
CA PHE A 473 5.94 -30.01 -0.41
C PHE A 473 5.48 -29.06 -1.53
N LEU A 474 5.82 -29.35 -2.78
CA LEU A 474 5.38 -28.56 -3.93
C LEU A 474 3.85 -28.54 -4.07
N ALA A 475 3.18 -29.69 -3.97
CA ALA A 475 1.73 -29.79 -4.13
C ALA A 475 0.95 -29.17 -2.96
N LEU A 476 1.35 -29.44 -1.71
CA LEU A 476 0.55 -29.10 -0.54
C LEU A 476 0.96 -27.82 0.15
N GLN A 477 2.24 -27.47 0.10
CA GLN A 477 2.79 -26.27 0.75
C GLN A 477 3.07 -25.15 -0.24
N GLN A 478 3.38 -25.44 -1.50
CA GLN A 478 3.58 -24.42 -2.54
C GLN A 478 2.41 -24.35 -3.54
N ARG A 479 1.52 -25.36 -3.56
CA ARG A 479 0.39 -25.50 -4.51
C ARG A 479 0.80 -25.47 -5.98
N GLU A 480 2.05 -25.78 -6.25
CA GLU A 480 2.60 -25.89 -7.60
C GLU A 480 2.33 -27.32 -8.11
N TRP A 481 1.07 -27.68 -8.30
CA TRP A 481 0.64 -29.05 -8.66
C TRP A 481 1.29 -29.57 -9.95
N ALA A 482 1.43 -28.69 -10.96
CA ALA A 482 2.13 -29.02 -12.19
C ALA A 482 3.64 -29.30 -11.96
N ALA A 483 4.31 -28.52 -11.12
CA ALA A 483 5.71 -28.75 -10.78
C ALA A 483 5.90 -29.97 -9.86
N ALA A 484 4.89 -30.27 -9.03
CA ALA A 484 4.88 -31.43 -8.16
C ALA A 484 4.67 -32.73 -8.93
N ALA A 485 3.87 -32.72 -10.00
CA ALA A 485 3.41 -33.91 -10.70
C ALA A 485 4.54 -34.89 -11.10
N PRO A 486 5.68 -34.46 -11.69
CA PRO A 486 6.78 -35.38 -12.02
C PRO A 486 7.37 -36.08 -10.78
N PHE A 487 7.46 -35.39 -9.65
CA PHE A 487 7.96 -35.96 -8.40
C PHE A 487 6.93 -36.86 -7.73
N LEU A 488 5.63 -36.52 -7.81
CA LEU A 488 4.55 -37.37 -7.33
C LEU A 488 4.46 -38.68 -8.14
N VAL A 489 4.67 -38.64 -9.45
CA VAL A 489 4.77 -39.85 -10.30
C VAL A 489 5.94 -40.73 -9.86
N LYS A 490 7.13 -40.13 -9.70
CA LYS A 490 8.35 -40.83 -9.27
C LYS A 490 8.32 -41.32 -7.82
N SER A 491 7.40 -40.82 -7.00
CA SER A 491 7.27 -41.24 -5.61
C SER A 491 6.87 -42.71 -5.45
N GLY A 492 6.21 -43.28 -6.47
CA GLY A 492 5.70 -44.66 -6.41
C GLY A 492 4.61 -44.92 -5.36
N ASP A 493 4.22 -43.90 -4.60
CA ASP A 493 3.24 -43.98 -3.52
C ASP A 493 1.83 -44.29 -4.08
N GLU A 494 1.10 -45.17 -3.39
CA GLU A 494 -0.19 -45.68 -3.86
C GLU A 494 -1.26 -44.60 -3.99
N VAL A 495 -1.18 -43.52 -3.22
CA VAL A 495 -2.10 -42.38 -3.26
C VAL A 495 -1.57 -41.28 -4.17
N TRP A 496 -0.28 -40.95 -4.07
CA TRP A 496 0.29 -39.78 -4.74
C TRP A 496 0.69 -40.02 -6.20
N ARG A 497 1.10 -41.24 -6.58
CA ARG A 497 1.43 -41.55 -7.98
C ARG A 497 0.23 -41.37 -8.90
N PRO A 498 -0.97 -41.94 -8.63
CA PRO A 498 -2.14 -41.74 -9.49
C PRO A 498 -2.56 -40.27 -9.63
N ILE A 499 -2.43 -39.48 -8.55
CA ILE A 499 -2.67 -38.03 -8.59
C ILE A 499 -1.64 -37.35 -9.48
N GLY A 500 -0.36 -37.68 -9.33
CA GLY A 500 0.73 -37.18 -10.19
C GLY A 500 0.54 -37.51 -11.67
N ASP A 501 0.14 -38.75 -11.99
CA ASP A 501 -0.13 -39.19 -13.37
C ASP A 501 -1.27 -38.38 -13.99
N ALA A 502 -2.36 -38.19 -13.25
CA ALA A 502 -3.52 -37.44 -13.72
C ALA A 502 -3.25 -35.92 -13.82
N GLU A 503 -2.48 -35.34 -12.89
CA GLU A 503 -2.04 -33.94 -12.97
C GLU A 503 -1.10 -33.73 -14.17
N THR A 504 -0.20 -34.68 -14.44
CA THR A 504 0.68 -34.65 -15.62
C THR A 504 -0.10 -34.69 -16.93
N ALA A 505 -1.19 -35.47 -16.96
CA ALA A 505 -2.07 -35.55 -18.13
C ALA A 505 -2.85 -34.25 -18.41
N SER A 506 -3.02 -33.37 -17.42
CA SER A 506 -3.73 -32.08 -17.54
C SER A 506 -5.09 -32.21 -18.26
N PRO A 507 -6.03 -32.99 -17.69
CA PRO A 507 -7.23 -33.44 -18.39
C PRO A 507 -8.14 -32.29 -18.83
N GLN A 508 -8.68 -32.41 -20.04
CA GLN A 508 -9.62 -31.44 -20.63
C GLN A 508 -11.06 -31.95 -20.65
N GLN A 509 -11.27 -33.26 -20.57
CA GLN A 509 -12.59 -33.87 -20.57
C GLN A 509 -13.18 -33.91 -19.16
N ALA A 510 -14.45 -33.53 -19.01
CA ALA A 510 -15.10 -33.46 -17.69
C ALA A 510 -15.06 -34.77 -16.89
N ALA A 511 -15.12 -35.94 -17.55
CA ALA A 511 -15.01 -37.23 -16.87
C ALA A 511 -13.65 -37.43 -16.19
N GLU A 512 -12.56 -37.02 -16.85
CA GLU A 512 -11.20 -37.14 -16.34
C GLU A 512 -10.89 -36.09 -15.28
N GLN A 513 -11.37 -34.85 -15.48
CA GLN A 513 -11.27 -33.77 -14.50
C GLN A 513 -12.02 -34.14 -13.21
N ARG A 514 -13.24 -34.67 -13.31
CA ARG A 514 -14.00 -35.16 -12.16
C ARG A 514 -13.25 -36.30 -11.46
N LYS A 515 -12.72 -37.26 -12.20
CA LYS A 515 -11.94 -38.38 -11.62
C LYS A 515 -10.73 -37.87 -10.83
N LEU A 516 -10.02 -36.87 -11.33
CA LEU A 516 -8.91 -36.24 -10.60
C LEU A 516 -9.40 -35.50 -9.35
N GLY A 517 -10.51 -34.77 -9.45
CA GLY A 517 -11.17 -34.19 -8.29
C GLY A 517 -11.52 -35.22 -7.21
N ASP A 518 -12.06 -36.37 -7.60
CA ASP A 518 -12.41 -37.47 -6.70
C ASP A 518 -11.16 -38.07 -6.02
N MET A 519 -10.07 -38.29 -6.76
CA MET A 519 -8.80 -38.79 -6.19
C MET A 519 -8.25 -37.83 -5.11
N LEU A 520 -8.30 -36.53 -5.37
CA LEU A 520 -7.85 -35.49 -4.43
C LEU A 520 -8.78 -35.36 -3.22
N TRP A 521 -10.09 -35.50 -3.42
CA TRP A 521 -11.07 -35.51 -2.34
C TRP A 521 -10.85 -36.70 -1.40
N GLU A 522 -10.69 -37.91 -1.95
CA GLU A 522 -10.45 -39.12 -1.15
C GLU A 522 -9.12 -39.04 -0.40
N ALA A 523 -8.04 -38.58 -1.05
CA ALA A 523 -6.75 -38.36 -0.39
C ALA A 523 -6.83 -37.38 0.79
N ALA A 524 -7.81 -36.46 0.79
CA ALA A 524 -7.98 -35.49 1.84
C ALA A 524 -8.62 -36.04 3.13
N GLN A 525 -9.30 -37.18 3.06
CA GLN A 525 -10.07 -37.73 4.20
C GLN A 525 -9.17 -38.19 5.34
N ASP A 526 -8.02 -38.77 5.00
CA ASP A 526 -7.03 -39.27 5.96
C ASP A 526 -5.87 -38.29 6.22
N ALA A 527 -5.93 -37.10 5.60
CA ALA A 527 -4.86 -36.12 5.66
C ALA A 527 -4.91 -35.25 6.93
N ALA A 528 -3.73 -34.86 7.44
CA ALA A 528 -3.64 -33.86 8.51
C ALA A 528 -4.30 -32.55 8.06
N LYS A 529 -4.93 -31.81 8.99
CA LYS A 529 -5.83 -30.66 8.71
C LYS A 529 -5.36 -29.71 7.59
N ARG A 530 -4.07 -29.36 7.52
CA ARG A 530 -3.54 -28.47 6.48
C ARG A 530 -3.29 -29.14 5.13
N GLU A 531 -2.88 -30.40 5.13
CA GLU A 531 -2.75 -31.19 3.91
C GLU A 531 -4.13 -31.44 3.29
N ARG A 532 -5.11 -31.73 4.16
CA ARG A 532 -6.53 -31.83 3.81
C ARG A 532 -7.03 -30.57 3.09
N ASP A 533 -6.80 -29.39 3.65
CA ASP A 533 -7.24 -28.12 3.04
C ASP A 533 -6.68 -27.94 1.61
N SER A 534 -5.40 -28.25 1.39
CA SER A 534 -4.75 -28.10 0.07
C SER A 534 -5.27 -29.12 -0.96
N LEU A 535 -5.51 -30.36 -0.54
CA LEU A 535 -6.09 -31.43 -1.37
C LEU A 535 -7.52 -31.11 -1.80
N LEU A 536 -8.36 -30.72 -0.85
CA LEU A 536 -9.75 -30.35 -1.12
C LEU A 536 -9.85 -29.11 -2.03
N ILE A 537 -8.96 -28.12 -1.90
CA ILE A 537 -8.94 -26.95 -2.81
C ILE A 537 -8.57 -27.37 -4.23
N ARG A 538 -7.62 -28.29 -4.41
CA ARG A 538 -7.30 -28.80 -5.75
C ARG A 538 -8.42 -29.66 -6.32
N ALA A 539 -9.10 -30.45 -5.48
CA ALA A 539 -10.29 -31.21 -5.87
C ALA A 539 -11.38 -30.27 -6.42
N ARG A 540 -11.66 -29.18 -5.69
CA ARG A 540 -12.60 -28.13 -6.11
C ARG A 540 -12.27 -27.58 -7.48
N HIS A 541 -11.01 -27.20 -7.71
CA HIS A 541 -10.56 -26.66 -8.99
C HIS A 541 -10.95 -27.58 -10.16
N TRP A 542 -10.67 -28.88 -10.05
CA TRP A 542 -10.96 -29.83 -11.11
C TRP A 542 -12.46 -30.10 -11.29
N TYR A 543 -13.23 -30.10 -10.21
CA TYR A 543 -14.69 -30.14 -10.31
C TYR A 543 -15.24 -28.89 -11.02
N THR A 544 -14.73 -27.70 -10.72
CA THR A 544 -15.13 -26.46 -11.41
C THR A 544 -14.78 -26.48 -12.90
N GLN A 545 -13.64 -27.06 -13.29
CA GLN A 545 -13.30 -27.24 -14.72
C GLN A 545 -14.24 -28.21 -15.43
N ALA A 546 -14.78 -29.21 -14.72
CA ALA A 546 -15.70 -30.20 -15.29
C ALA A 546 -17.13 -29.65 -15.49
N GLN A 547 -17.60 -28.75 -14.61
CA GLN A 547 -18.98 -28.22 -14.61
C GLN A 547 -19.52 -27.78 -15.99
N PRO A 548 -18.79 -27.00 -16.82
CA PRO A 548 -19.34 -26.45 -18.07
C PRO A 548 -19.68 -27.51 -19.13
N GLN A 549 -19.15 -28.73 -19.01
CA GLN A 549 -19.35 -29.81 -19.97
C GLN A 549 -20.37 -30.86 -19.49
N LEU A 550 -20.93 -30.69 -18.29
CA LEU A 550 -21.86 -31.62 -17.67
C LEU A 550 -23.30 -31.10 -17.72
N GLY A 551 -24.27 -32.01 -17.64
CA GLY A 551 -25.69 -31.67 -17.59
C GLY A 551 -26.50 -32.68 -16.77
N GLY A 552 -27.78 -32.38 -16.54
CA GLY A 552 -28.70 -33.28 -15.86
C GLY A 552 -28.25 -33.67 -14.44
N LEU A 553 -28.41 -34.94 -14.08
CA LEU A 553 -28.09 -35.46 -12.75
C LEU A 553 -26.59 -35.42 -12.42
N GLU A 554 -25.71 -35.49 -13.42
CA GLU A 554 -24.26 -35.46 -13.20
C GLU A 554 -23.79 -34.07 -12.78
N LEU A 555 -24.33 -33.01 -13.39
CA LEU A 555 -24.09 -31.64 -12.98
C LEU A 555 -24.63 -31.40 -11.55
N ALA A 556 -25.87 -31.82 -11.28
CA ALA A 556 -26.46 -31.66 -9.94
C ALA A 556 -25.68 -32.39 -8.82
N ALA A 557 -25.14 -33.58 -9.12
CA ALA A 557 -24.31 -34.31 -8.16
C ALA A 557 -22.95 -33.63 -7.93
N LEU A 558 -22.36 -33.05 -8.98
CA LEU A 558 -21.10 -32.33 -8.90
C LEU A 558 -21.27 -30.99 -8.15
N ASP A 559 -22.34 -30.26 -8.42
CA ASP A 559 -22.68 -29.01 -7.71
C ASP A 559 -22.83 -29.27 -6.21
N LYS A 560 -23.57 -30.31 -5.83
CA LYS A 560 -23.69 -30.72 -4.41
C LYS A 560 -22.34 -31.05 -3.79
N ARG A 561 -21.44 -31.70 -4.54
CA ARG A 561 -20.08 -32.00 -4.04
C ARG A 561 -19.25 -30.74 -3.86
N ILE A 562 -19.38 -29.76 -4.76
CA ILE A 562 -18.73 -28.45 -4.63
C ILE A 562 -19.29 -27.69 -3.43
N GLU A 563 -20.60 -27.74 -3.19
CA GLU A 563 -21.22 -27.16 -1.98
C GLU A 563 -20.71 -27.82 -0.69
N GLU A 564 -20.61 -29.15 -0.66
CA GLU A 564 -20.02 -29.91 0.46
C GLU A 564 -18.54 -29.55 0.69
N LEU A 565 -17.78 -29.41 -0.40
CA LEU A 565 -16.41 -28.90 -0.38
C LEU A 565 -16.37 -27.50 0.22
N ASP A 566 -17.21 -26.59 -0.25
CA ASP A 566 -17.24 -25.18 0.18
C ASP A 566 -17.64 -25.02 1.64
N ALA A 567 -18.45 -25.96 2.18
CA ALA A 567 -18.81 -26.01 3.59
C ALA A 567 -17.70 -26.59 4.49
N GLN A 568 -16.88 -27.53 3.98
CA GLN A 568 -15.81 -28.20 4.74
C GLN A 568 -14.46 -27.52 4.61
N LEU A 569 -14.19 -26.97 3.43
CA LEU A 569 -13.03 -26.18 3.17
C LEU A 569 -13.12 -24.92 4.01
N PRO A 570 -12.06 -24.55 4.70
CA PRO A 570 -11.91 -23.17 5.11
C PRO A 570 -11.74 -22.39 3.83
N LEU A 571 -12.87 -21.81 3.44
CA LEU A 571 -13.20 -21.16 2.19
C LEU A 571 -12.05 -21.06 1.19
N ASP A 572 -12.26 -21.57 -0.02
CA ASP A 572 -11.60 -20.97 -1.16
C ASP A 572 -11.77 -19.45 -1.01
N TRP A 573 -10.68 -18.68 -1.01
CA TRP A 573 -10.78 -17.23 -0.83
C TRP A 573 -11.67 -16.58 -1.91
N ALA A 574 -11.80 -17.23 -3.08
CA ALA A 574 -12.71 -16.87 -4.15
C ALA A 574 -14.18 -17.34 -3.92
N SER A 575 -14.41 -18.25 -2.98
CA SER A 575 -15.75 -18.72 -2.60
C SER A 575 -16.16 -18.25 -1.20
N ALA A 576 -15.24 -17.64 -0.45
CA ALA A 576 -15.49 -16.88 0.77
C ALA A 576 -16.38 -15.64 0.55
N ALA A 577 -16.54 -15.21 -0.71
CA ALA A 577 -17.48 -14.19 -1.13
C ALA A 577 -18.92 -14.72 -1.30
N SER A 578 -19.08 -16.00 -1.62
CA SER A 578 -20.38 -16.63 -1.92
C SER A 578 -20.92 -17.52 -0.80
N SER A 579 -20.14 -17.79 0.25
CA SER A 579 -20.47 -18.74 1.33
C SER A 579 -21.14 -18.14 2.57
N GLY A 580 -21.59 -16.89 2.49
CA GLY A 580 -22.66 -16.41 3.34
C GLY A 580 -23.97 -16.56 2.58
N GLU A 581 -24.71 -17.65 2.81
CA GLU A 581 -26.12 -17.84 2.41
C GLU A 581 -26.58 -17.01 1.19
N VAL A 582 -26.20 -17.40 -0.03
CA VAL A 582 -26.98 -16.97 -1.21
C VAL A 582 -28.22 -17.86 -1.29
N ILE A 583 -29.13 -17.72 -0.33
CA ILE A 583 -30.54 -18.06 -0.50
C ILE A 583 -31.22 -16.75 -0.89
N GLY A 584 -31.27 -16.45 -2.19
CA GLY A 584 -32.06 -15.37 -2.79
C GLY A 584 -32.43 -14.20 -1.87
N GLY A 585 -31.47 -13.35 -1.51
CA GLY A 585 -31.72 -12.21 -0.63
C GLY A 585 -30.48 -11.36 -0.33
N ILE A 586 -30.70 -10.06 -0.17
CA ILE A 586 -29.72 -9.05 0.23
C ILE A 586 -29.33 -9.29 1.70
N LEU A 587 -28.03 -9.33 2.03
CA LEU A 587 -27.59 -9.34 3.43
C LEU A 587 -27.82 -7.94 4.02
N PRO A 588 -28.41 -7.80 5.22
CA PRO A 588 -28.57 -6.48 5.85
C PRO A 588 -27.20 -5.83 6.09
N PRO A 589 -27.09 -4.49 5.97
CA PRO A 589 -25.81 -3.80 6.08
C PRO A 589 -25.21 -4.02 7.47
N GLY A 590 -23.97 -4.50 7.50
CA GLY A 590 -23.23 -4.74 8.74
C GLY A 590 -22.54 -3.46 9.25
N PRO A 591 -21.97 -3.48 10.47
CA PRO A 591 -21.09 -2.39 10.91
C PRO A 591 -19.88 -2.27 9.97
N MET A 592 -19.45 -1.03 9.71
CA MET A 592 -18.34 -0.73 8.81
C MET A 592 -17.10 -1.60 9.12
N PRO A 593 -16.49 -2.24 8.11
CA PRO A 593 -15.34 -3.11 8.31
C PRO A 593 -14.12 -2.35 8.85
N ALA A 594 -13.34 -2.99 9.73
CA ALA A 594 -12.09 -2.41 10.20
C ALA A 594 -11.14 -2.10 9.01
N ALA A 595 -10.40 -1.00 9.07
CA ALA A 595 -9.59 -0.47 7.95
C ALA A 595 -8.66 -1.49 7.25
N ARG A 596 -8.16 -2.50 7.98
CA ARG A 596 -7.34 -3.60 7.41
C ARG A 596 -8.08 -4.44 6.37
N TYR A 597 -9.40 -4.41 6.37
CA TYR A 597 -10.28 -5.19 5.50
C TYR A 597 -10.78 -4.41 4.28
N ILE A 598 -10.49 -3.12 4.18
CA ILE A 598 -10.93 -2.28 3.06
C ILE A 598 -10.18 -2.67 1.78
N GLY A 599 -10.91 -2.75 0.67
CA GLY A 599 -10.48 -3.22 -0.64
C GLY A 599 -10.85 -4.67 -0.92
N LEU A 600 -10.92 -5.03 -2.21
CA LEU A 600 -11.07 -6.42 -2.64
C LEU A 600 -9.77 -7.19 -2.41
N LEU A 601 -9.87 -8.46 -2.06
CA LEU A 601 -8.74 -9.36 -1.94
C LEU A 601 -8.54 -10.09 -3.26
N GLY A 602 -7.32 -10.16 -3.78
CA GLY A 602 -7.06 -10.80 -5.05
C GLY A 602 -5.83 -11.67 -5.10
N ARG A 603 -5.72 -12.41 -6.20
CA ARG A 603 -4.61 -13.33 -6.46
C ARG A 603 -4.34 -13.42 -7.95
N ILE A 604 -3.08 -13.67 -8.30
CA ILE A 604 -2.63 -13.76 -9.68
C ILE A 604 -2.08 -15.15 -10.00
N SER A 605 -2.44 -15.66 -11.18
CA SER A 605 -1.87 -16.85 -11.80
C SER A 605 -1.32 -16.51 -13.18
N VAL A 606 -0.26 -17.21 -13.59
CA VAL A 606 0.39 -17.08 -14.90
C VAL A 606 0.42 -18.45 -15.55
N ASP A 607 -0.17 -18.57 -16.75
CA ASP A 607 -0.32 -19.83 -17.48
C ASP A 607 -0.97 -20.94 -16.64
N GLY A 608 -1.92 -20.56 -15.78
CA GLY A 608 -2.61 -21.47 -14.86
C GLY A 608 -1.81 -21.81 -13.58
N ALA A 609 -0.55 -21.39 -13.46
CA ALA A 609 0.24 -21.55 -12.25
C ALA A 609 0.06 -20.35 -11.31
N ASP A 610 -0.25 -20.63 -10.04
CA ASP A 610 -0.36 -19.61 -8.99
C ASP A 610 0.98 -18.86 -8.81
N ALA A 611 0.95 -17.53 -8.89
CA ALA A 611 2.14 -16.71 -8.71
C ALA A 611 2.52 -16.51 -7.22
N ALA A 612 1.74 -17.08 -6.30
CA ALA A 612 1.90 -16.92 -4.85
C ALA A 612 1.85 -15.45 -4.40
N ALA A 613 1.14 -14.61 -5.14
CA ALA A 613 1.02 -13.18 -4.85
C ALA A 613 -0.43 -12.83 -4.49
N GLN A 614 -0.61 -12.39 -3.25
CA GLN A 614 -1.85 -11.81 -2.75
C GLN A 614 -1.86 -10.32 -3.11
N MET A 615 -3.02 -9.84 -3.51
CA MET A 615 -3.24 -8.44 -3.87
C MET A 615 -4.39 -7.87 -3.04
N ARG A 616 -4.37 -6.57 -2.78
CA ARG A 616 -5.50 -5.83 -2.25
C ARG A 616 -5.83 -4.70 -3.20
N TYR A 617 -7.04 -4.69 -3.74
CA TYR A 617 -7.50 -3.71 -4.72
C TYR A 617 -8.40 -2.67 -4.06
N ARG A 618 -8.07 -1.38 -4.20
CA ARG A 618 -8.97 -0.30 -3.78
C ARG A 618 -9.95 0.07 -4.88
N ASN A 619 -11.18 0.35 -4.46
CA ASN A 619 -12.26 0.79 -5.35
C ASN A 619 -11.78 1.94 -6.27
N GLY A 620 -11.86 1.74 -7.59
CA GLY A 620 -11.45 2.72 -8.59
C GLY A 620 -9.95 2.84 -8.85
N PHE A 621 -9.09 2.06 -8.19
CA PHE A 621 -7.65 2.04 -8.52
C PHE A 621 -7.42 1.50 -9.94
N VAL A 622 -6.48 2.07 -10.69
CA VAL A 622 -6.15 1.64 -12.06
C VAL A 622 -4.91 0.75 -12.06
N ILE A 623 -5.06 -0.48 -12.52
CA ILE A 623 -3.98 -1.44 -12.70
C ILE A 623 -3.53 -1.39 -14.16
N GLY A 624 -2.34 -0.85 -14.43
CA GLY A 624 -1.78 -0.82 -15.78
C GLY A 624 -0.79 -1.96 -16.06
N ASP A 625 -0.60 -2.31 -17.34
CA ASP A 625 0.27 -3.42 -17.75
C ASP A 625 1.72 -3.26 -17.31
N ALA A 626 2.22 -2.02 -17.24
CA ALA A 626 3.56 -1.75 -16.71
C ALA A 626 3.68 -2.22 -15.26
N LYS A 627 2.70 -1.87 -14.41
CA LYS A 627 2.67 -2.29 -13.01
C LYS A 627 2.55 -3.80 -12.87
N ILE A 628 1.79 -4.47 -13.74
CA ILE A 628 1.67 -5.93 -13.75
C ILE A 628 3.00 -6.59 -14.17
N ARG A 629 3.65 -6.07 -15.22
CA ARG A 629 4.98 -6.56 -15.65
C ARG A 629 6.03 -6.40 -14.55
N ASP A 630 6.07 -5.25 -13.89
CA ASP A 630 6.99 -4.98 -12.78
C ASP A 630 6.75 -5.93 -11.61
N LEU A 631 5.47 -6.23 -11.30
CA LEU A 631 5.10 -7.20 -10.27
C LEU A 631 5.58 -8.61 -10.64
N LEU A 632 5.31 -9.07 -11.86
CA LEU A 632 5.74 -10.40 -12.33
C LEU A 632 7.28 -10.54 -12.34
N ALA A 633 7.98 -9.49 -12.77
CA ALA A 633 9.44 -9.42 -12.71
C ALA A 633 9.94 -9.49 -11.26
N GLY A 634 9.31 -8.76 -10.33
CA GLY A 634 9.58 -8.83 -8.89
C GLY A 634 9.31 -10.20 -8.29
N PHE A 635 8.38 -10.97 -8.86
CA PHE A 635 8.08 -12.34 -8.45
C PHE A 635 8.98 -13.40 -9.09
N GLY A 636 9.87 -13.00 -10.00
CA GLY A 636 10.69 -13.92 -10.79
C GLY A 636 9.86 -14.82 -11.71
N LYS A 637 8.68 -14.36 -12.13
CA LYS A 637 7.77 -15.10 -13.03
C LYS A 637 7.89 -14.54 -14.46
N PRO A 638 7.93 -15.41 -15.49
CA PRO A 638 7.94 -14.96 -16.88
C PRO A 638 6.62 -14.29 -17.25
N ALA A 639 6.62 -13.48 -18.30
CA ALA A 639 5.39 -13.03 -18.94
C ALA A 639 4.66 -14.25 -19.53
N GLY A 640 3.33 -14.27 -19.36
CA GLY A 640 2.49 -15.37 -19.79
C GLY A 640 1.02 -14.96 -19.77
N ARG A 641 0.11 -15.92 -19.98
CA ARG A 641 -1.34 -15.66 -19.91
C ARG A 641 -1.74 -15.48 -18.46
N LEU A 642 -2.16 -14.28 -18.11
CA LEU A 642 -2.52 -13.89 -16.77
C LEU A 642 -3.96 -14.27 -16.45
N GLN A 643 -4.18 -14.59 -15.19
CA GLN A 643 -5.48 -14.58 -14.55
C GLN A 643 -5.34 -13.87 -13.20
N LEU A 644 -5.93 -12.67 -13.08
CA LEU A 644 -6.11 -12.00 -11.80
C LEU A 644 -7.56 -12.16 -11.39
N GLU A 645 -7.78 -12.46 -10.13
CA GLU A 645 -9.12 -12.59 -9.60
C GLU A 645 -9.21 -11.78 -8.30
N PHE A 646 -10.28 -11.02 -8.11
CA PHE A 646 -10.55 -10.20 -6.94
C PHE A 646 -11.92 -10.52 -6.37
N HIS A 647 -11.99 -10.56 -5.05
CA HIS A 647 -13.15 -10.94 -4.27
C HIS A 647 -13.35 -10.02 -3.08
N GLY A 648 -14.61 -9.75 -2.76
CA GLY A 648 -14.95 -8.91 -1.63
C GLY A 648 -16.45 -8.64 -1.57
N MET A 649 -16.79 -7.62 -0.81
CA MET A 649 -18.14 -7.16 -0.55
C MET A 649 -18.22 -5.68 -0.89
N LEU A 650 -19.34 -5.28 -1.47
CA LEU A 650 -19.80 -3.91 -1.60
C LEU A 650 -20.76 -3.63 -0.46
N HIS A 651 -20.46 -2.60 0.33
CA HIS A 651 -21.36 -2.08 1.34
C HIS A 651 -22.25 -0.99 0.74
N VAL A 652 -23.57 -1.20 0.78
CA VAL A 652 -24.60 -0.25 0.36
C VAL A 652 -25.36 0.21 1.61
N PRO A 653 -25.20 1.47 2.06
CA PRO A 653 -25.73 1.90 3.36
C PRO A 653 -27.23 2.26 3.34
N GLU A 654 -27.77 2.57 2.17
CA GLU A 654 -29.17 2.99 1.98
C GLU A 654 -29.61 2.69 0.55
N ASN A 655 -30.91 2.85 0.27
CA ASN A 655 -31.44 2.67 -1.08
C ASN A 655 -30.78 3.67 -2.02
N MET A 656 -30.10 3.19 -3.04
CA MET A 656 -29.42 4.07 -3.98
C MET A 656 -29.21 3.42 -5.34
N THR A 657 -29.12 4.27 -6.34
CA THR A 657 -28.58 3.88 -7.64
C THR A 657 -27.06 3.89 -7.58
N VAL A 658 -26.44 2.73 -7.68
CA VAL A 658 -25.00 2.54 -7.75
C VAL A 658 -24.54 2.58 -9.22
N LEU A 659 -23.62 3.49 -9.51
CA LEU A 659 -22.92 3.56 -10.78
C LEU A 659 -21.66 2.71 -10.70
N VAL A 660 -21.54 1.72 -11.59
CA VAL A 660 -20.38 0.85 -11.69
C VAL A 660 -19.63 1.17 -12.98
N ARG A 661 -18.42 1.72 -12.89
CA ARG A 661 -17.52 1.85 -14.05
C ARG A 661 -16.62 0.64 -14.10
N HIS A 662 -16.70 -0.13 -15.16
CA HIS A 662 -15.86 -1.30 -15.39
C HIS A 662 -14.98 -1.02 -16.61
N GLN A 663 -13.67 -0.97 -16.41
CA GLN A 663 -12.70 -0.61 -17.44
C GLN A 663 -11.61 -1.66 -17.53
N GLY A 664 -11.17 -1.91 -18.76
CA GLY A 664 -9.97 -2.65 -19.07
C GLY A 664 -10.15 -3.67 -20.18
N GLY A 665 -9.20 -4.60 -20.21
CA GLY A 665 -9.04 -5.59 -21.25
C GLY A 665 -8.34 -5.01 -22.48
N SER A 666 -8.04 -5.89 -23.43
CA SER A 666 -7.27 -5.59 -24.63
C SER A 666 -7.86 -6.36 -25.81
N ASP A 667 -7.75 -5.78 -27.00
CA ASP A 667 -8.10 -6.48 -28.25
C ASP A 667 -7.12 -7.65 -28.49
N GLN A 668 -5.98 -7.67 -27.79
CA GLN A 668 -4.99 -8.75 -27.80
C GLN A 668 -5.24 -9.79 -26.70
N GLY A 669 -6.50 -10.17 -26.50
CA GLY A 669 -6.88 -11.29 -25.65
C GLY A 669 -7.08 -10.98 -24.16
N GLY A 670 -7.12 -9.71 -23.77
CA GLY A 670 -7.45 -9.27 -22.42
C GLY A 670 -8.97 -9.18 -22.22
N LEU A 671 -9.55 -10.08 -21.42
CA LEU A 671 -10.97 -10.13 -21.11
C LEU A 671 -11.19 -9.98 -19.60
N HIS A 672 -12.01 -9.01 -19.21
CA HIS A 672 -12.40 -8.80 -17.82
C HIS A 672 -13.89 -9.09 -17.63
N SER A 673 -14.22 -9.86 -16.60
CA SER A 673 -15.60 -10.23 -16.25
C SER A 673 -15.92 -9.77 -14.82
N LEU A 674 -17.03 -9.04 -14.68
CA LEU A 674 -17.50 -8.54 -13.37
C LEU A 674 -18.79 -9.23 -12.96
N TYR A 675 -18.87 -9.65 -11.71
CA TYR A 675 -20.01 -10.32 -11.10
C TYR A 675 -20.42 -9.64 -9.80
N LEU A 676 -21.72 -9.58 -9.56
CA LEU A 676 -22.32 -9.13 -8.31
C LEU A 676 -23.32 -10.20 -7.83
N ASN A 677 -23.15 -10.68 -6.60
CA ASN A 677 -23.93 -11.81 -6.04
C ASN A 677 -23.98 -13.04 -6.96
N GLY A 678 -22.84 -13.38 -7.58
CA GLY A 678 -22.73 -14.49 -8.52
C GLY A 678 -23.37 -14.24 -9.91
N ARG A 679 -24.17 -13.18 -10.07
CA ARG A 679 -24.71 -12.78 -11.38
C ARG A 679 -23.68 -11.95 -12.13
N LYS A 680 -23.43 -12.32 -13.38
CA LYS A 680 -22.55 -11.54 -14.28
C LYS A 680 -23.20 -10.19 -14.59
N LEU A 681 -22.48 -9.11 -14.31
CA LEU A 681 -22.86 -7.75 -14.72
C LEU A 681 -22.49 -7.51 -16.18
N GLY A 682 -21.28 -7.90 -16.59
CA GLY A 682 -20.84 -7.87 -17.98
C GLY A 682 -19.34 -8.07 -18.15
N ASP A 683 -18.88 -7.91 -19.39
CA ASP A 683 -17.50 -8.08 -19.81
C ASP A 683 -16.93 -6.81 -20.43
N VAL A 684 -15.63 -6.58 -20.29
CA VAL A 684 -14.89 -5.56 -21.06
C VAL A 684 -13.59 -6.15 -21.64
N GLY A 685 -13.23 -5.70 -22.84
CA GLY A 685 -12.07 -6.17 -23.61
C GLY A 685 -12.24 -7.53 -24.30
N GLY A 686 -11.28 -7.89 -25.16
CA GLY A 686 -11.42 -8.92 -26.19
C GLY A 686 -11.72 -8.30 -27.56
N GLU A 687 -11.52 -9.05 -28.64
CA GLU A 687 -11.52 -8.54 -30.03
C GLU A 687 -12.77 -7.75 -30.45
N ASN A 688 -13.92 -7.97 -29.79
CA ASN A 688 -15.22 -7.41 -30.19
C ASN A 688 -16.01 -6.74 -29.04
N LEU A 689 -15.36 -6.41 -27.92
CA LEU A 689 -16.03 -5.83 -26.75
C LEU A 689 -15.55 -4.41 -26.44
N THR A 690 -16.39 -3.62 -25.76
CA THR A 690 -16.02 -2.30 -25.27
C THR A 690 -14.93 -2.43 -24.21
N LYS A 691 -14.00 -1.47 -24.16
CA LYS A 691 -12.95 -1.41 -23.11
C LYS A 691 -13.42 -0.68 -21.84
N ASN A 692 -14.61 -0.11 -21.89
CA ASN A 692 -15.24 0.65 -20.82
C ASN A 692 -16.74 0.40 -20.88
N GLU A 693 -17.32 -0.01 -19.76
CA GLU A 693 -18.76 -0.20 -19.60
C GLU A 693 -19.24 0.47 -18.32
N ILE A 694 -20.45 1.03 -18.34
CA ILE A 694 -21.06 1.67 -17.18
C ILE A 694 -22.38 0.98 -16.87
N TYR A 695 -22.47 0.36 -15.69
CA TYR A 695 -23.70 -0.21 -15.18
C TYR A 695 -24.36 0.76 -14.19
N ARG A 696 -25.70 0.81 -14.21
CA ARG A 696 -26.50 1.49 -13.18
C ARG A 696 -27.34 0.44 -12.49
N LEU A 697 -27.14 0.30 -11.19
CA LEU A 697 -27.76 -0.73 -10.37
C LEU A 697 -28.60 -0.05 -9.29
N GLU A 698 -29.90 -0.29 -9.27
CA GLU A 698 -30.74 0.08 -8.12
C GLU A 698 -30.51 -0.95 -7.03
N LEU A 699 -29.82 -0.57 -5.96
CA LEU A 699 -29.48 -1.45 -4.85
C LEU A 699 -30.16 -0.95 -3.57
N GLU A 700 -30.72 -1.89 -2.82
CA GLU A 700 -31.23 -1.68 -1.48
C GLU A 700 -30.06 -1.69 -0.47
N PRO A 701 -30.25 -1.17 0.76
CA PRO A 701 -29.22 -1.24 1.78
C PRO A 701 -28.83 -2.70 2.05
N GLY A 702 -27.53 -2.98 2.00
CA GLY A 702 -27.02 -4.31 2.23
C GLY A 702 -25.61 -4.56 1.75
N GLU A 703 -25.18 -5.81 1.89
CA GLU A 703 -23.88 -6.29 1.46
C GLU A 703 -24.01 -7.12 0.18
N TYR A 704 -23.19 -6.81 -0.82
CA TYR A 704 -23.21 -7.48 -2.11
C TYR A 704 -21.85 -8.08 -2.44
N ALA A 705 -21.80 -9.38 -2.70
CA ALA A 705 -20.58 -10.09 -3.05
C ALA A 705 -20.07 -9.66 -4.43
N ILE A 706 -18.81 -9.25 -4.52
CA ILE A 706 -18.13 -8.89 -5.76
C ILE A 706 -17.14 -10.00 -6.13
N ARG A 707 -17.19 -10.41 -7.39
CA ARG A 707 -16.12 -11.15 -8.05
C ARG A 707 -15.71 -10.44 -9.33
N TRP A 708 -14.43 -10.14 -9.47
CA TRP A 708 -13.87 -9.48 -10.65
C TRP A 708 -12.68 -10.30 -11.17
N VAL A 709 -12.78 -10.76 -12.41
CA VAL A 709 -11.81 -11.67 -13.03
C VAL A 709 -11.21 -10.99 -14.25
N LEU A 710 -9.88 -10.95 -14.34
CA LEU A 710 -9.13 -10.40 -15.45
C LEU A 710 -8.30 -11.52 -16.05
N THR A 711 -8.42 -11.77 -17.34
CA THR A 711 -7.70 -12.85 -18.03
C THR A 711 -7.07 -12.34 -19.32
N GLY A 712 -5.91 -12.88 -19.71
CA GLY A 712 -5.26 -12.53 -20.97
C GLY A 712 -3.75 -12.27 -20.83
N GLY A 713 -3.08 -11.98 -21.95
CA GLY A 713 -1.68 -11.56 -21.92
C GLY A 713 -1.54 -10.06 -21.61
N ASP A 714 -2.21 -9.25 -22.42
CA ASP A 714 -2.32 -7.80 -22.25
C ASP A 714 -3.67 -7.48 -21.58
N LEU A 715 -3.65 -6.85 -20.41
CA LEU A 715 -4.86 -6.58 -19.62
C LEU A 715 -5.33 -5.13 -19.79
N GLY A 716 -4.49 -4.27 -20.36
CA GLY A 716 -4.77 -2.84 -20.49
C GLY A 716 -4.89 -2.16 -19.13
N SER A 717 -5.46 -0.95 -19.14
CA SER A 717 -5.80 -0.23 -17.91
C SER A 717 -7.02 -0.85 -17.25
N SER A 718 -6.82 -1.65 -16.21
CA SER A 718 -7.88 -2.38 -15.53
C SER A 718 -8.40 -1.62 -14.32
N SER A 719 -9.70 -1.34 -14.22
CA SER A 719 -10.30 -0.78 -13.00
C SER A 719 -11.78 -1.15 -12.85
N VAL A 720 -12.26 -1.18 -11.61
CA VAL A 720 -13.69 -1.19 -11.28
C VAL A 720 -13.97 -0.16 -10.19
N LEU A 721 -14.92 0.74 -10.46
CA LEU A 721 -15.40 1.76 -9.51
C LEU A 721 -16.88 1.55 -9.23
N PHE A 722 -17.23 1.30 -7.96
CA PHE A 722 -18.61 1.39 -7.46
C PHE A 722 -18.80 2.74 -6.78
N ALA A 723 -19.76 3.55 -7.23
CA ALA A 723 -20.04 4.85 -6.64
C ALA A 723 -21.54 5.10 -6.52
N ASN A 724 -21.96 5.92 -5.55
CA ASN A 724 -23.31 6.45 -5.55
C ASN A 724 -23.49 7.32 -6.81
N SER A 725 -24.50 7.04 -7.63
CA SER A 725 -24.68 7.73 -8.91
C SER A 725 -25.05 9.22 -8.76
N GLN A 726 -25.61 9.62 -7.62
CA GLN A 726 -26.04 10.99 -7.35
C GLN A 726 -24.89 11.84 -6.80
N THR A 727 -24.13 11.30 -5.83
CA THR A 727 -23.04 12.04 -5.17
C THR A 727 -21.69 11.81 -5.85
N ALA A 728 -21.59 10.80 -6.71
CA ALA A 728 -20.33 10.28 -7.28
C ALA A 728 -19.31 9.83 -6.23
N GLU A 729 -19.73 9.66 -4.97
CA GLU A 729 -18.86 9.16 -3.90
C GLU A 729 -18.61 7.66 -4.07
N PRO A 730 -17.35 7.20 -4.04
CA PRO A 730 -17.03 5.79 -4.07
C PRO A 730 -17.62 5.05 -2.87
N LEU A 731 -18.28 3.93 -3.13
CA LEU A 731 -18.79 3.06 -2.10
C LEU A 731 -17.66 2.21 -1.49
N VAL A 732 -17.92 1.65 -0.32
CA VAL A 732 -16.91 0.88 0.40
C VAL A 732 -16.86 -0.54 -0.15
N LEU A 733 -15.70 -0.88 -0.70
CA LEU A 733 -15.34 -2.27 -0.98
C LEU A 733 -14.51 -2.81 0.17
N TYR A 734 -14.73 -4.05 0.56
CA TYR A 734 -13.95 -4.71 1.59
C TYR A 734 -13.88 -6.21 1.39
N HIS A 735 -12.99 -6.89 2.10
CA HIS A 735 -12.92 -8.34 2.17
C HIS A 735 -13.09 -8.78 3.61
N THR A 736 -13.76 -9.91 3.85
CA THR A 736 -14.08 -10.35 5.21
C THR A 736 -12.83 -10.91 5.91
N PRO A 737 -12.80 -10.94 7.26
CA PRO A 737 -11.75 -11.66 8.00
C PRO A 737 -11.64 -13.12 7.56
N VAL A 738 -12.75 -13.71 7.14
CA VAL A 738 -12.83 -15.08 6.66
C VAL A 738 -12.18 -15.23 5.29
N MET A 739 -12.42 -14.31 4.33
CA MET A 739 -11.70 -14.23 3.06
C MET A 739 -10.18 -14.08 3.27
N LEU A 740 -9.77 -13.21 4.19
CA LEU A 740 -8.36 -13.03 4.49
C LEU A 740 -7.74 -14.27 5.14
N ALA A 741 -8.46 -14.91 6.07
CA ALA A 741 -8.01 -16.14 6.71
C ALA A 741 -7.95 -17.31 5.71
N ALA A 742 -8.84 -17.34 4.73
CA ALA A 742 -8.83 -18.26 3.59
C ALA A 742 -7.61 -18.02 2.69
N MET A 743 -7.40 -16.78 2.24
CA MET A 743 -6.27 -16.40 1.39
C MET A 743 -4.92 -16.69 2.08
N ARG A 744 -4.81 -16.47 3.39
CA ARG A 744 -3.61 -16.77 4.17
C ARG A 744 -3.28 -18.26 4.29
N ARG A 745 -4.20 -19.16 3.92
CA ARG A 745 -3.93 -20.60 3.78
C ARG A 745 -3.36 -20.96 2.42
N LEU A 746 -3.35 -20.01 1.47
CA LEU A 746 -2.63 -20.14 0.22
C LEU A 746 -1.17 -19.69 0.40
N PRO A 747 -0.21 -20.37 -0.24
CA PRO A 747 1.21 -20.00 -0.18
C PRO A 747 1.37 -18.59 -0.74
N THR A 748 1.73 -17.65 0.11
CA THR A 748 1.82 -16.24 -0.28
C THR A 748 3.24 -15.78 -0.06
N ARG A 749 3.99 -15.67 -1.15
CA ARG A 749 5.35 -15.12 -1.16
C ARG A 749 5.33 -13.59 -1.20
N PHE A 750 4.30 -13.01 -1.83
CA PHE A 750 4.21 -11.57 -2.02
C PHE A 750 2.82 -11.07 -1.64
N ALA A 751 2.76 -9.94 -0.95
CA ALA A 751 1.52 -9.23 -0.65
C ALA A 751 1.63 -7.81 -1.23
N VAL A 752 0.74 -7.46 -2.14
CA VAL A 752 0.75 -6.18 -2.86
C VAL A 752 -0.50 -5.41 -2.50
N ASP A 753 -0.32 -4.18 -2.02
CA ASP A 753 -1.42 -3.24 -1.84
C ASP A 753 -1.52 -2.38 -3.11
N MET A 754 -2.61 -2.53 -3.87
CA MET A 754 -2.89 -1.74 -5.06
C MET A 754 -3.73 -0.54 -4.63
N THR A 755 -3.02 0.53 -4.32
CA THR A 755 -3.54 1.77 -3.75
C THR A 755 -2.95 2.96 -4.45
#